data_AF-A0A3D8M388-F1
#
_entry.id   AF-A0A3D8M388-F1
#
_cell.length_a   1.000
_cell.length_b   1.000
_cell.length_c   1.000
_cell.angle_alpha   90.00
_cell.angle_beta   90.00
_cell.angle_gamma   90.00
#
_symmetry.space_group_name_H-M   'P 1'
#
loop_
_entity.id
_entity.type
_entity.pdbx_description
1 polymer ?
#
loop_
_entity_poly.entity_id
_entity_poly.type
_entity_poly.pdbx_seq_one_letter_code
_entity_poly.pdbx_strand_id
1 'polypeptide(L)'
;MDNNPLLSAEEEAAREYAATQKVTRIALKDNIEDFHVIDERGEVKASFLLNNVDCPWKHIIFRALKATYNEIFIHETTAESNKDVFLAHAQEFWVFVRHYPTSKSALRVKIIKNYEAYKIGAYKLKPISTGMNVIKRFINIALSVSDFNKALTSVERDFLYAITEVKATPSYHDIRPINLNTWFTQHAWLRTDEYGIGHADYTSLSIPKRLMSSFTVTTVTALELIQDAKVALLAFFEKANITSKDMPVMKDKGEFETANLFNTHKKECSQQLIDTILKNKDTAKEIPNIDNALKLFFHSNCNERHIKQCAEEFGSTPPLASLITDHPIFHFSFIVKLVKHAEKRERKCDAIPVCRAEEIFFCWLMAVLSVQTTNICGRNGLKLSDFRFARKADGRITHISCNYFKTRAGRTHRTSTLTTNRYMGKVALRYIRDVTGLVDDDTMLVNKPYGNPVFSKTGDVSKAINVFAIDTLRHELERQLTKYQTSNIFYDAICALLKNGVRKLDVNRQKLEDAEIETEVTGTFFGLSMIKTSAVYSRSASFNPDALLNFNSHSNETERQSYLTKNNVEWLNNCGRVTRSVITDLLVNVFRPSLEKQVKFNTEFAKALDFINNKKDESLALQVFVPEDDGKANNTNEIGVVDRDSGFGESDKIYVEDSKWTVMKMLHYKHQVKEKHKRLWEQSSTYLFSTALPTLEWIEEILKGEFFSHENIEQGESLFEQYGKELPPLFTANTG
;
A
#
# COMPACT_ATOMS: atom_id res chain seq x y z
N MET A 1 19.38 41.99 55.96
CA MET A 1 18.01 41.53 56.21
C MET A 1 17.13 42.33 55.29
N ASP A 2 16.93 41.87 54.06
CA ASP A 2 16.03 42.50 53.10
C ASP A 2 15.08 41.42 52.59
N ASN A 3 13.83 41.54 53.03
CA ASN A 3 12.70 40.76 52.57
C ASN A 3 12.52 41.03 51.07
N ASN A 4 12.85 40.04 50.22
CA ASN A 4 12.51 40.12 48.81
C ASN A 4 11.00 39.87 48.66
N PRO A 5 10.19 40.91 48.35
CA PRO A 5 8.74 40.80 48.32
C PRO A 5 8.25 39.86 47.21
N LEU A 6 9.09 39.58 46.20
CA LEU A 6 8.83 38.58 45.17
C LEU A 6 8.89 37.14 45.71
N LEU A 7 9.81 36.85 46.64
CA LEU A 7 9.89 35.51 47.25
C LEU A 7 8.74 35.28 48.21
N SER A 8 8.33 36.30 48.97
CA SER A 8 7.13 36.19 49.80
C SER A 8 5.86 36.08 48.96
N ALA A 9 5.76 36.81 47.84
CA ALA A 9 4.64 36.73 46.93
C ALA A 9 4.60 35.40 46.14
N GLU A 10 5.76 34.83 45.78
CA GLU A 10 5.85 33.50 45.18
C GLU A 10 5.51 32.40 46.19
N GLU A 11 5.93 32.52 47.44
CA GLU A 11 5.54 31.59 48.50
C GLU A 11 4.06 31.72 48.86
N GLU A 12 3.50 32.92 48.80
CA GLU A 12 2.08 33.19 49.07
C GLU A 12 1.23 32.73 47.89
N ALA A 13 1.65 32.97 46.64
CA ALA A 13 1.01 32.45 45.44
C ALA A 13 1.15 30.92 45.33
N ALA A 14 2.28 30.33 45.75
CA ALA A 14 2.45 28.88 45.82
C ALA A 14 1.60 28.26 46.94
N ARG A 15 1.43 28.96 48.07
CA ARG A 15 0.51 28.56 49.15
C ARG A 15 -0.95 28.71 48.73
N GLU A 16 -1.30 29.74 47.98
CA GLU A 16 -2.65 29.99 47.45
C GLU A 16 -2.98 29.02 46.31
N TYR A 17 -2.00 28.69 45.46
CA TYR A 17 -2.08 27.63 44.44
C TYR A 17 -2.19 26.23 45.08
N ALA A 18 -1.45 25.97 46.16
CA ALA A 18 -1.57 24.75 46.95
C ALA A 18 -2.88 24.67 47.76
N ALA A 19 -3.46 25.81 48.16
CA ALA A 19 -4.73 25.90 48.88
C ALA A 19 -5.95 25.80 47.93
N THR A 20 -5.81 26.24 46.67
CA THR A 20 -6.82 26.08 45.62
C THR A 20 -6.87 24.66 45.07
N GLN A 21 -5.78 23.88 45.15
CA GLN A 21 -5.84 22.43 45.14
C GLN A 21 -6.35 21.93 46.49
N LYS A 22 -7.67 21.90 46.66
CA LYS A 22 -8.32 21.10 47.71
C LYS A 22 -8.22 19.60 47.40
N VAL A 23 -7.03 19.11 47.05
CA VAL A 23 -6.71 17.69 47.08
C VAL A 23 -6.31 17.41 48.51
N THR A 24 -7.33 17.10 49.31
CA THR A 24 -7.13 16.37 50.56
C THR A 24 -6.21 15.20 50.21
N ARG A 25 -4.94 15.20 50.67
CA ARG A 25 -4.11 14.00 50.64
C ARG A 25 -4.87 12.97 51.45
N ILE A 26 -5.64 12.12 50.78
CA ILE A 26 -6.24 10.95 51.40
C ILE A 26 -5.04 10.09 51.76
N ALA A 27 -4.64 10.15 53.03
CA ALA A 27 -3.71 9.20 53.59
C ALA A 27 -4.24 7.80 53.23
N LEU A 28 -3.39 6.99 52.59
CA LEU A 28 -3.69 5.59 52.28
C LEU A 28 -4.14 4.89 53.57
N LYS A 29 -5.45 4.76 53.76
CA LYS A 29 -5.98 3.78 54.70
C LYS A 29 -5.74 2.42 54.06
N ASP A 30 -4.82 1.66 54.63
CA ASP A 30 -4.52 0.28 54.21
C ASP A 30 -5.72 -0.68 54.40
N ASN A 31 -6.77 -0.25 55.10
CA ASN A 31 -8.03 -0.98 55.29
C ASN A 31 -9.16 -0.42 54.43
N ILE A 32 -9.11 -0.57 53.11
CA ILE A 32 -10.31 -0.39 52.29
C ILE A 32 -10.54 -1.68 51.52
N GLU A 33 -11.62 -2.36 51.89
CA GLU A 33 -12.11 -3.57 51.24
C GLU A 33 -12.77 -3.26 49.88
N ASP A 34 -12.79 -2.01 49.44
CA ASP A 34 -13.30 -1.58 48.15
C ASP A 34 -12.61 -0.32 47.59
N PHE A 35 -12.82 -0.03 46.30
CA PHE A 35 -12.62 1.30 45.71
C PHE A 35 -13.52 1.51 44.50
N HIS A 36 -13.90 2.76 44.24
CA HIS A 36 -14.82 3.16 43.19
C HIS A 36 -14.18 4.18 42.25
N VAL A 37 -14.39 4.02 40.95
CA VAL A 37 -14.06 5.05 39.96
C VAL A 37 -15.30 5.89 39.73
N ILE A 38 -15.20 7.18 40.02
CA ILE A 38 -16.31 8.14 39.95
C ILE A 38 -16.00 9.15 38.84
N ASP A 39 -16.99 9.53 38.04
CA ASP A 39 -16.84 10.56 37.02
C ASP A 39 -17.00 11.99 37.59
N GLU A 40 -16.79 12.99 36.74
CA GLU A 40 -16.91 14.42 37.09
C GLU A 40 -18.31 14.82 37.58
N ARG A 41 -19.33 13.99 37.32
CA ARG A 41 -20.72 14.21 37.75
C ARG A 41 -21.05 13.50 39.06
N GLY A 42 -20.09 12.80 39.67
CA GLY A 42 -20.29 12.04 40.89
C GLY A 42 -20.86 10.62 40.68
N GLU A 43 -20.97 10.16 39.43
CA GLU A 43 -21.51 8.84 39.10
C GLU A 43 -20.43 7.75 39.16
N VAL A 44 -20.76 6.61 39.77
CA VAL A 44 -19.83 5.46 39.87
C VAL A 44 -19.77 4.73 38.53
N LYS A 45 -18.61 4.79 37.86
CA LYS A 45 -18.35 4.09 36.59
C LYS A 45 -17.84 2.67 36.77
N ALA A 46 -17.10 2.41 37.84
CA ALA A 46 -16.58 1.08 38.14
C ALA A 46 -16.44 0.88 39.65
N SER A 47 -16.73 -0.33 40.12
CA SER A 47 -16.65 -0.70 41.53
C SER A 47 -15.81 -1.96 41.70
N PHE A 48 -14.85 -1.90 42.63
CA PHE A 48 -13.96 -2.99 42.96
C PHE A 48 -14.18 -3.37 44.43
N LEU A 49 -14.74 -4.55 44.67
CA LEU A 49 -15.04 -5.05 46.02
C LEU A 49 -14.16 -6.26 46.34
N LEU A 50 -13.47 -6.22 47.47
CA LEU A 50 -12.63 -7.28 48.04
C LEU A 50 -13.40 -8.18 49.02
N ASN A 51 -14.56 -7.74 49.50
CA ASN A 51 -15.37 -8.46 50.48
C ASN A 51 -15.64 -9.91 50.01
N ASN A 52 -15.53 -10.86 50.94
CA ASN A 52 -15.70 -12.30 50.72
C ASN A 52 -14.65 -12.96 49.80
N VAL A 53 -13.44 -12.41 49.73
CA VAL A 53 -12.30 -13.03 49.02
C VAL A 53 -11.24 -13.49 50.01
N ASP A 54 -11.33 -14.73 50.50
CA ASP A 54 -10.31 -15.31 51.38
C ASP A 54 -9.21 -16.00 50.56
N CYS A 55 -8.35 -15.19 49.92
CA CYS A 55 -7.29 -15.72 49.06
C CYS A 55 -6.11 -14.73 48.91
N PRO A 56 -4.93 -15.01 49.52
CA PRO A 56 -3.82 -14.05 49.58
C PRO A 56 -3.36 -13.51 48.22
N TRP A 57 -3.26 -14.35 47.18
CA TRP A 57 -2.80 -13.87 45.87
C TRP A 57 -3.81 -12.99 45.13
N LYS A 58 -5.12 -13.12 45.43
CA LYS A 58 -6.16 -12.25 44.87
C LYS A 58 -6.10 -10.86 45.51
N HIS A 59 -5.78 -10.79 46.81
CA HIS A 59 -5.53 -9.54 47.52
C HIS A 59 -4.37 -8.76 46.90
N ILE A 60 -3.28 -9.44 46.50
CA ILE A 60 -2.15 -8.79 45.83
C ILE A 60 -2.59 -8.14 44.51
N ILE A 61 -3.38 -8.85 43.69
CA ILE A 61 -3.88 -8.29 42.41
C ILE A 61 -4.81 -7.10 42.67
N PHE A 62 -5.69 -7.18 43.69
CA PHE A 62 -6.55 -6.07 44.08
C PHE A 62 -5.74 -4.83 44.48
N ARG A 63 -4.74 -5.01 45.35
CA ARG A 63 -3.84 -3.93 45.79
C ARG A 63 -3.08 -3.33 44.60
N ALA A 64 -2.65 -4.15 43.63
CA ALA A 64 -2.02 -3.66 42.40
C ALA A 64 -2.97 -2.81 41.57
N LEU A 65 -4.21 -3.25 41.33
CA LEU A 65 -5.21 -2.45 40.60
C LEU A 65 -5.55 -1.14 41.31
N LYS A 66 -5.62 -1.16 42.65
CA LYS A 66 -5.82 0.05 43.48
C LYS A 66 -4.64 1.02 43.36
N ALA A 67 -3.40 0.52 43.40
CA ALA A 67 -2.21 1.33 43.21
C ALA A 67 -2.18 1.97 41.80
N THR A 68 -2.54 1.20 40.76
CA THR A 68 -2.70 1.75 39.41
C THR A 68 -3.79 2.81 39.35
N TYR A 69 -4.94 2.58 39.98
CA TYR A 69 -6.04 3.55 40.03
C TYR A 69 -5.58 4.87 40.64
N ASN A 70 -4.89 4.83 41.79
CA ASN A 70 -4.36 6.03 42.43
C ASN A 70 -3.41 6.79 41.50
N GLU A 71 -2.53 6.08 40.79
CA GLU A 71 -1.58 6.68 39.87
C GLU A 71 -2.26 7.34 38.65
N ILE A 72 -3.29 6.70 38.10
CA ILE A 72 -4.01 7.19 36.90
C ILE A 72 -4.99 8.32 37.24
N PHE A 73 -5.77 8.18 38.32
CA PHE A 73 -6.92 9.05 38.60
C PHE A 73 -6.69 10.06 39.73
N ILE A 74 -5.77 9.78 40.67
CA ILE A 74 -5.53 10.67 41.81
C ILE A 74 -4.26 11.50 41.59
N HIS A 75 -3.18 10.86 41.14
CA HIS A 75 -1.91 11.54 40.90
C HIS A 75 -1.79 12.10 39.47
N GLU A 76 -2.60 11.62 38.53
CA GLU A 76 -2.64 12.04 37.13
C GLU A 76 -1.25 12.05 36.44
N THR A 77 -0.34 11.20 36.90
CA THR A 77 1.06 11.11 36.41
C THR A 77 1.17 10.36 35.09
N THR A 78 0.07 9.83 34.56
CA THR A 78 0.03 9.02 33.34
C THR A 78 -0.89 9.65 32.29
N ALA A 79 -0.77 9.20 31.02
CA ALA A 79 -1.55 9.75 29.92
C ALA A 79 -3.07 9.58 30.14
N GLU A 80 -3.86 10.60 29.79
CA GLU A 80 -5.32 10.65 29.96
C GLU A 80 -6.04 9.42 29.36
N SER A 81 -5.57 8.92 28.21
CA SER A 81 -6.09 7.69 27.58
C SER A 81 -6.02 6.44 28.47
N ASN A 82 -5.23 6.44 29.54
CA ASN A 82 -5.21 5.35 30.51
C ASN A 82 -6.49 5.32 31.37
N LYS A 83 -7.17 6.45 31.60
CA LYS A 83 -8.43 6.51 32.35
C LYS A 83 -9.52 5.70 31.62
N ASP A 84 -9.74 6.00 30.34
CA ASP A 84 -10.70 5.27 29.48
C ASP A 84 -10.40 3.78 29.41
N VAL A 85 -9.13 3.45 29.19
CA VAL A 85 -8.68 2.06 29.04
C VAL A 85 -8.75 1.30 30.37
N PHE A 86 -8.58 1.98 31.51
CA PHE A 86 -8.74 1.37 32.84
C PHE A 86 -10.21 1.02 33.09
N LEU A 87 -11.13 1.96 32.83
CA LEU A 87 -12.58 1.73 32.92
C LEU A 87 -13.03 0.57 32.03
N ALA A 88 -12.50 0.46 30.81
CA ALA A 88 -12.89 -0.58 29.86
C ALA A 88 -12.45 -2.01 30.24
N HIS A 89 -11.41 -2.18 31.07
CA HIS A 89 -10.78 -3.49 31.26
C HIS A 89 -10.54 -3.92 32.71
N ALA A 90 -10.25 -3.00 33.63
CA ALA A 90 -9.81 -3.34 34.97
C ALA A 90 -10.91 -4.00 35.81
N GLN A 91 -12.15 -3.50 35.73
CA GLN A 91 -13.28 -4.03 36.49
C GLN A 91 -13.65 -5.45 36.06
N GLU A 92 -13.74 -5.70 34.75
CA GLU A 92 -14.03 -7.02 34.22
C GLU A 92 -12.95 -8.04 34.60
N PHE A 93 -11.68 -7.64 34.53
CA PHE A 93 -10.58 -8.47 34.99
C PHE A 93 -10.68 -8.77 36.50
N TRP A 94 -11.01 -7.77 37.32
CA TRP A 94 -11.20 -7.98 38.75
C TRP A 94 -12.34 -8.96 39.05
N VAL A 95 -13.49 -8.82 38.38
CA VAL A 95 -14.62 -9.75 38.50
C VAL A 95 -14.20 -11.17 38.14
N PHE A 96 -13.40 -11.35 37.09
CA PHE A 96 -12.86 -12.66 36.72
C PHE A 96 -11.94 -13.22 37.82
N VAL A 97 -10.99 -12.43 38.32
CA VAL A 97 -10.05 -12.84 39.38
C VAL A 97 -10.80 -13.25 40.65
N ARG A 98 -11.84 -12.49 41.03
CA ARG A 98 -12.68 -12.77 42.20
C ARG A 98 -13.28 -14.17 42.13
N HIS A 99 -13.86 -14.55 40.98
CA HIS A 99 -14.53 -15.84 40.79
C HIS A 99 -13.57 -16.97 40.38
N TYR A 100 -12.28 -16.68 40.18
CA TYR A 100 -11.31 -17.66 39.74
C TYR A 100 -11.03 -18.73 40.83
N PRO A 101 -10.93 -20.03 40.51
CA PRO A 101 -10.73 -21.08 41.52
C PRO A 101 -9.48 -20.88 42.39
N THR A 102 -9.62 -21.06 43.70
CA THR A 102 -8.54 -20.86 44.70
C THR A 102 -7.70 -22.11 44.95
N SER A 103 -8.16 -23.29 44.52
CA SER A 103 -7.67 -24.60 44.96
C SER A 103 -6.37 -25.11 44.29
N LYS A 104 -5.74 -24.37 43.36
CA LYS A 104 -4.50 -24.81 42.68
C LYS A 104 -3.47 -23.69 42.52
N SER A 105 -2.36 -23.77 43.26
CA SER A 105 -1.26 -22.79 43.24
C SER A 105 -0.60 -22.63 41.87
N ALA A 106 -0.57 -23.67 41.03
CA ALA A 106 0.01 -23.61 39.68
C ALA A 106 -0.82 -22.77 38.69
N LEU A 107 -2.13 -22.59 38.94
CA LEU A 107 -3.01 -21.83 38.05
C LEU A 107 -2.91 -20.31 38.27
N ARG A 108 -2.49 -19.86 39.46
CA ARG A 108 -2.41 -18.43 39.81
C ARG A 108 -1.43 -17.65 38.92
N VAL A 109 -0.31 -18.27 38.54
CA VAL A 109 0.72 -17.64 37.67
C VAL A 109 0.21 -17.47 36.24
N LYS A 110 -0.81 -18.24 35.85
CA LYS A 110 -1.44 -18.17 34.51
C LYS A 110 -2.71 -17.33 34.52
N ILE A 111 -3.03 -16.58 35.58
CA ILE A 111 -4.32 -15.89 35.73
C ILE A 111 -4.65 -14.97 34.56
N ILE A 112 -3.70 -14.15 34.10
CA ILE A 112 -3.86 -13.25 32.95
C ILE A 112 -4.07 -14.06 31.66
N LYS A 113 -3.38 -15.19 31.51
CA LYS A 113 -3.51 -16.08 30.36
C LYS A 113 -4.88 -16.79 30.35
N ASN A 114 -5.37 -17.16 31.52
CA ASN A 114 -6.67 -17.79 31.68
C ASN A 114 -7.81 -16.78 31.49
N TYR A 115 -7.59 -15.52 31.86
CA TYR A 115 -8.50 -14.42 31.52
C TYR A 115 -8.58 -14.21 30.00
N GLU A 116 -7.44 -14.22 29.29
CA GLU A 116 -7.41 -14.19 27.83
C GLU A 116 -8.22 -15.35 27.23
N ALA A 117 -8.00 -16.58 27.72
CA ALA A 117 -8.72 -17.76 27.25
C ALA A 117 -10.24 -17.68 27.53
N TYR A 118 -10.63 -17.17 28.70
CA TYR A 118 -12.03 -16.91 29.04
C TYR A 118 -12.67 -15.90 28.09
N LYS A 119 -11.98 -14.78 27.81
CA LYS A 119 -12.47 -13.75 26.89
C LYS A 119 -12.63 -14.27 25.45
N ILE A 120 -11.72 -15.15 25.01
CA ILE A 120 -11.82 -15.81 23.70
C ILE A 120 -13.00 -16.80 23.68
N GLY A 121 -13.14 -17.65 24.71
CA GLY A 121 -14.16 -18.68 24.75
C GLY A 121 -15.58 -18.13 24.94
N ALA A 122 -15.77 -17.26 25.93
CA ALA A 122 -17.09 -16.75 26.33
C ALA A 122 -17.60 -15.64 25.40
N TYR A 123 -16.73 -14.70 25.00
CA TYR A 123 -17.13 -13.53 24.20
C TYR A 123 -16.70 -13.63 22.73
N LYS A 124 -16.09 -14.75 22.30
CA LYS A 124 -15.59 -14.95 20.93
C LYS A 124 -14.65 -13.83 20.45
N LEU A 125 -13.92 -13.20 21.37
CA LEU A 125 -13.03 -12.09 21.04
C LEU A 125 -11.74 -12.59 20.39
N LYS A 126 -11.17 -11.76 19.51
CA LYS A 126 -9.82 -11.99 18.98
C LYS A 126 -8.80 -11.86 20.13
N PRO A 127 -7.70 -12.65 20.14
CA PRO A 127 -6.72 -12.60 21.23
C PRO A 127 -6.18 -11.20 21.57
N ILE A 128 -6.00 -10.34 20.56
CA ILE A 128 -5.51 -8.95 20.74
C ILE A 128 -6.56 -8.06 21.45
N SER A 129 -7.85 -8.37 21.29
CA SER A 129 -8.98 -7.59 21.83
C SER A 129 -9.41 -8.03 23.23
N THR A 130 -8.69 -8.97 23.85
CA THR A 130 -9.03 -9.52 25.18
C THR A 130 -8.68 -8.59 26.34
N GLY A 131 -7.90 -7.54 26.10
CA GLY A 131 -7.40 -6.63 27.15
C GLY A 131 -6.18 -7.16 27.91
N MET A 132 -5.63 -8.33 27.56
CA MET A 132 -4.47 -8.92 28.26
C MET A 132 -3.26 -7.97 28.38
N ASN A 133 -2.86 -7.32 27.28
CA ASN A 133 -1.72 -6.39 27.29
C ASN A 133 -1.99 -5.13 28.13
N VAL A 134 -3.26 -4.73 28.21
CA VAL A 134 -3.70 -3.61 29.05
C VAL A 134 -3.57 -3.97 30.52
N ILE A 135 -4.02 -5.16 30.93
CA ILE A 135 -3.87 -5.63 32.32
C ILE A 135 -2.40 -5.74 32.72
N LYS A 136 -1.54 -6.27 31.82
CA LYS A 136 -0.08 -6.29 32.03
C LYS A 136 0.49 -4.89 32.28
N ARG A 137 0.05 -3.91 31.47
CA ARG A 137 0.46 -2.52 31.61
C ARG A 137 0.05 -1.96 32.98
N PHE A 138 -1.17 -2.21 33.45
CA PHE A 138 -1.63 -1.75 34.76
C PHE A 138 -0.79 -2.30 35.91
N ILE A 139 -0.52 -3.60 35.92
CA ILE A 139 0.34 -4.21 36.94
C ILE A 139 1.75 -3.60 36.90
N ASN A 140 2.31 -3.35 35.71
CA ASN A 140 3.61 -2.69 35.59
C ASN A 140 3.59 -1.23 36.07
N ILE A 141 2.49 -0.50 35.87
CA ILE A 141 2.31 0.84 36.46
C ILE A 141 2.32 0.73 37.99
N ALA A 142 1.55 -0.20 38.57
CA ALA A 142 1.54 -0.41 40.01
C ALA A 142 2.95 -0.70 40.57
N LEU A 143 3.69 -1.60 39.92
CA LEU A 143 5.06 -1.94 40.30
C LEU A 143 6.05 -0.77 40.19
N SER A 144 5.74 0.27 39.41
CA SER A 144 6.55 1.48 39.31
C SER A 144 6.30 2.48 40.44
N VAL A 145 5.20 2.34 41.19
CA VAL A 145 4.87 3.18 42.36
C VAL A 145 5.77 2.77 43.54
N SER A 146 6.59 3.70 44.02
CA SER A 146 7.62 3.44 45.05
C SER A 146 7.02 2.86 46.34
N ASP A 147 5.95 3.48 46.84
CA ASP A 147 5.34 3.09 48.12
C ASP A 147 4.67 1.71 48.03
N PHE A 148 3.98 1.44 46.92
CA PHE A 148 3.40 0.13 46.66
C PHE A 148 4.49 -0.95 46.56
N ASN A 149 5.57 -0.69 45.81
CA ASN A 149 6.65 -1.65 45.62
C ASN A 149 7.41 -1.96 46.93
N LYS A 150 7.60 -0.96 47.80
CA LYS A 150 8.18 -1.14 49.15
C LYS A 150 7.26 -1.93 50.08
N ALA A 151 5.95 -1.80 49.92
CA ALA A 151 4.94 -2.51 50.73
C ALA A 151 4.70 -3.98 50.30
N LEU A 152 5.42 -4.48 49.28
CA LEU A 152 5.38 -5.86 48.83
C LEU A 152 6.57 -6.66 49.39
N THR A 153 6.31 -7.88 49.82
CA THR A 153 7.35 -8.89 50.05
C THR A 153 7.98 -9.34 48.73
N SER A 154 9.16 -9.97 48.78
CA SER A 154 9.84 -10.51 47.59
C SER A 154 8.96 -11.49 46.81
N VAL A 155 8.25 -12.38 47.52
CA VAL A 155 7.37 -13.40 46.92
C VAL A 155 6.17 -12.77 46.21
N GLU A 156 5.58 -11.71 46.77
CA GLU A 156 4.46 -11.00 46.14
C GLU A 156 4.91 -10.24 44.90
N ARG A 157 6.10 -9.63 44.94
CA ARG A 157 6.70 -8.94 43.80
C ARG A 157 7.01 -9.91 42.67
N ASP A 158 7.64 -11.05 42.97
CA ASP A 158 7.94 -12.10 42.00
C ASP A 158 6.68 -12.68 41.37
N PHE A 159 5.61 -12.82 42.16
CA PHE A 159 4.31 -13.23 41.64
C PHE A 159 3.75 -12.24 40.61
N LEU A 160 3.77 -10.93 40.90
CA LEU A 160 3.30 -9.90 39.98
C LEU A 160 4.12 -9.85 38.69
N TYR A 161 5.45 -10.02 38.76
CA TYR A 161 6.29 -10.16 37.57
C TYR A 161 5.96 -11.43 36.78
N ALA A 162 5.78 -12.57 37.45
CA ALA A 162 5.51 -13.83 36.78
C ALA A 162 4.18 -13.82 36.00
N ILE A 163 3.14 -13.16 36.52
CA ILE A 163 1.87 -13.03 35.79
C ILE A 163 1.95 -12.03 34.63
N THR A 164 2.91 -11.09 34.62
CA THR A 164 3.09 -10.17 33.48
C THR A 164 3.97 -10.74 32.37
N GLU A 165 4.78 -11.78 32.62
CA GLU A 165 5.63 -12.41 31.60
C GLU A 165 4.88 -13.35 30.62
N VAL A 166 3.57 -13.55 30.80
CA VAL A 166 2.79 -14.42 29.88
C VAL A 166 2.68 -13.82 28.47
N LYS A 167 2.79 -14.70 27.46
CA LYS A 167 2.64 -14.37 26.03
C LYS A 167 1.18 -14.50 25.58
N ALA A 168 0.69 -13.53 24.82
CA ALA A 168 -0.65 -13.55 24.23
C ALA A 168 -0.84 -14.74 23.28
N THR A 169 -2.07 -15.25 23.18
CA THR A 169 -2.42 -16.35 22.28
C THR A 169 -2.28 -15.85 20.84
N PRO A 170 -1.59 -16.56 19.94
CA PRO A 170 -1.54 -16.15 18.55
C PRO A 170 -2.96 -16.20 17.97
N SER A 171 -3.36 -15.14 17.31
CA SER A 171 -4.66 -15.08 16.64
C SER A 171 -4.65 -15.97 15.40
N TYR A 172 -5.11 -17.21 15.55
CA TYR A 172 -5.15 -18.21 14.47
C TYR A 172 -6.42 -18.13 13.60
N HIS A 173 -7.40 -17.30 13.93
CA HIS A 173 -8.64 -17.16 13.15
C HIS A 173 -8.65 -15.83 12.38
N ASP A 174 -8.64 -15.92 11.05
CA ASP A 174 -8.98 -14.87 10.07
C ASP A 174 -8.29 -13.50 10.22
N ILE A 175 -7.00 -13.46 10.53
CA ILE A 175 -6.21 -12.26 10.22
C ILE A 175 -5.95 -12.28 8.72
N ARG A 176 -6.75 -11.51 7.97
CA ARG A 176 -6.41 -11.12 6.61
C ARG A 176 -5.02 -10.46 6.66
N PRO A 177 -3.99 -10.98 5.97
CA PRO A 177 -2.68 -10.36 5.98
C PRO A 177 -2.80 -8.94 5.39
N ILE A 178 -2.63 -7.91 6.23
CA ILE A 178 -2.62 -6.53 5.75
C ILE A 178 -1.31 -6.32 5.01
N ASN A 179 -1.42 -6.06 3.71
CA ASN A 179 -0.29 -5.83 2.83
C ASN A 179 -0.22 -4.35 2.42
N LEU A 180 0.87 -3.94 1.79
CA LEU A 180 1.09 -2.54 1.38
C LEU A 180 0.01 -2.06 0.39
N ASN A 181 -0.45 -2.94 -0.49
CA ASN A 181 -1.53 -2.65 -1.44
C ASN A 181 -2.81 -2.27 -0.68
N THR A 182 -3.14 -3.02 0.38
CA THR A 182 -4.32 -2.76 1.22
C THR A 182 -4.25 -1.39 1.86
N TRP A 183 -3.06 -0.97 2.33
CA TRP A 183 -2.86 0.36 2.89
C TRP A 183 -3.12 1.47 1.85
N PHE A 184 -2.60 1.33 0.63
CA PHE A 184 -2.93 2.29 -0.44
C PHE A 184 -4.42 2.29 -0.79
N THR A 185 -5.06 1.12 -0.88
CA THR A 185 -6.48 1.03 -1.25
C THR A 185 -7.46 1.56 -0.21
N GLN A 186 -7.00 1.87 1.00
CA GLN A 186 -7.81 2.58 2.01
C GLN A 186 -8.07 4.05 1.62
N HIS A 187 -7.31 4.57 0.65
CA HIS A 187 -7.41 5.95 0.17
C HIS A 187 -8.09 5.95 -1.21
N ALA A 188 -9.39 5.66 -1.24
CA ALA A 188 -10.14 5.50 -2.51
C ALA A 188 -10.08 6.74 -3.42
N TRP A 189 -9.92 7.93 -2.82
CA TRP A 189 -9.76 9.20 -3.53
C TRP A 189 -8.48 9.29 -4.34
N LEU A 190 -7.45 8.45 -4.09
CA LEU A 190 -6.26 8.38 -4.94
C LEU A 190 -6.57 7.96 -6.39
N ARG A 191 -7.76 7.39 -6.63
CA ARG A 191 -8.22 7.03 -7.97
C ARG A 191 -8.62 8.25 -8.82
N THR A 192 -8.92 9.40 -8.22
CA THR A 192 -9.37 10.58 -8.96
C THR A 192 -8.21 11.22 -9.72
N ASP A 193 -8.51 11.83 -10.88
CA ASP A 193 -7.51 12.56 -11.65
C ASP A 193 -7.25 13.97 -11.08
N GLU A 194 -8.18 14.51 -10.29
CA GLU A 194 -8.09 15.85 -9.70
C GLU A 194 -7.09 15.92 -8.53
N TYR A 195 -7.15 14.95 -7.62
CA TYR A 195 -6.34 14.94 -6.39
C TYR A 195 -5.40 13.73 -6.30
N GLY A 196 -5.69 12.65 -7.01
CA GLY A 196 -5.01 11.38 -6.90
C GLY A 196 -3.92 11.18 -7.94
N ILE A 197 -3.78 9.92 -8.36
CA ILE A 197 -2.85 9.47 -9.42
C ILE A 197 -3.61 8.92 -10.63
N GLY A 198 -4.93 9.08 -10.65
CA GLY A 198 -5.80 8.56 -11.70
C GLY A 198 -6.07 7.05 -11.63
N HIS A 199 -7.05 6.63 -12.44
CA HIS A 199 -7.61 5.28 -12.38
C HIS A 199 -6.60 4.17 -12.70
N ALA A 200 -5.78 4.37 -13.73
CA ALA A 200 -4.85 3.36 -14.24
C ALA A 200 -3.73 3.06 -13.22
N ASP A 201 -3.14 4.10 -12.63
CA ASP A 201 -2.06 3.94 -11.66
C ASP A 201 -2.59 3.46 -10.31
N TYR A 202 -3.75 3.95 -9.88
CA TYR A 202 -4.43 3.40 -8.69
C TYR A 202 -4.72 1.91 -8.83
N THR A 203 -5.18 1.48 -10.01
CA THR A 203 -5.39 0.04 -10.28
C THR A 203 -4.06 -0.71 -10.25
N SER A 204 -2.97 -0.12 -10.74
CA SER A 204 -1.63 -0.71 -10.67
C SER A 204 -1.11 -0.83 -9.22
N LEU A 205 -1.48 0.06 -8.30
CA LEU A 205 -1.19 -0.08 -6.86
C LEU A 205 -1.82 -1.33 -6.25
N SER A 206 -2.92 -1.83 -6.80
CA SER A 206 -3.56 -3.07 -6.32
C SER A 206 -2.77 -4.34 -6.67
N ILE A 207 -1.82 -4.25 -7.62
CA ILE A 207 -1.02 -5.38 -8.11
C ILE A 207 0.29 -5.45 -7.30
N PRO A 208 0.49 -6.46 -6.42
CA PRO A 208 1.67 -6.53 -5.54
C PRO A 208 2.99 -6.51 -6.29
N LYS A 209 3.05 -7.18 -7.45
CA LYS A 209 4.26 -7.23 -8.28
C LYS A 209 4.68 -5.84 -8.78
N ARG A 210 3.76 -5.06 -9.35
CA ARG A 210 4.06 -3.71 -9.85
C ARG A 210 4.41 -2.75 -8.72
N LEU A 211 3.60 -2.74 -7.66
CA LEU A 211 3.83 -1.91 -6.48
C LEU A 211 5.20 -2.19 -5.85
N MET A 212 5.54 -3.46 -5.62
CA MET A 212 6.79 -3.82 -4.98
C MET A 212 8.01 -3.55 -5.85
N SER A 213 7.91 -3.67 -7.18
CA SER A 213 8.99 -3.23 -8.07
C SER A 213 9.22 -1.73 -7.94
N SER A 214 8.15 -0.92 -8.03
CA SER A 214 8.21 0.54 -7.90
C SER A 214 8.81 0.94 -6.55
N PHE A 215 8.25 0.41 -5.46
CA PHE A 215 8.74 0.59 -4.09
C PHE A 215 10.23 0.27 -3.93
N THR A 216 10.68 -0.88 -4.48
CA THR A 216 12.06 -1.35 -4.32
C THR A 216 13.02 -0.42 -5.05
N VAL A 217 12.72 -0.04 -6.30
CA VAL A 217 13.59 0.88 -7.07
C VAL A 217 13.66 2.23 -6.36
N THR A 218 12.54 2.83 -5.97
CA THR A 218 12.51 4.09 -5.24
C THR A 218 13.33 4.03 -3.94
N THR A 219 13.19 2.95 -3.16
CA THR A 219 13.91 2.76 -1.90
C THR A 219 15.42 2.64 -2.12
N VAL A 220 15.85 1.83 -3.09
CA VAL A 220 17.28 1.62 -3.38
C VAL A 220 17.90 2.91 -3.91
N THR A 221 17.21 3.61 -4.81
CA THR A 221 17.69 4.88 -5.37
C THR A 221 17.82 5.96 -4.30
N ALA A 222 16.84 6.10 -3.42
CA ALA A 222 16.90 7.09 -2.33
C ALA A 222 18.09 6.81 -1.40
N LEU A 223 18.30 5.55 -1.03
CA LEU A 223 19.41 5.15 -0.18
C LEU A 223 20.76 5.39 -0.86
N GLU A 224 20.92 5.03 -2.14
CA GLU A 224 22.16 5.27 -2.88
C GLU A 224 22.49 6.77 -2.98
N LEU A 225 21.50 7.60 -3.32
CA LEU A 225 21.69 9.04 -3.45
C LEU A 225 22.12 9.71 -2.15
N ILE A 226 21.54 9.31 -1.02
CA ILE A 226 21.95 9.80 0.30
C ILE A 226 23.37 9.32 0.62
N GLN A 227 23.71 8.06 0.33
CA GLN A 227 25.05 7.53 0.56
C GLN A 227 26.11 8.24 -0.30
N ASP A 228 25.80 8.53 -1.57
CA ASP A 228 26.68 9.28 -2.48
C ASP A 228 26.88 10.71 -2.01
N ALA A 229 25.81 11.38 -1.63
CA ALA A 229 25.89 12.71 -1.06
C ALA A 229 26.70 12.76 0.25
N LYS A 230 26.54 11.75 1.11
CA LYS A 230 27.33 11.62 2.34
C LYS A 230 28.82 11.49 2.05
N VAL A 231 29.20 10.68 1.06
CA VAL A 231 30.61 10.53 0.65
C VAL A 231 31.15 11.82 0.04
N ALA A 232 30.35 12.53 -0.75
CA ALA A 232 30.74 13.84 -1.28
C ALA A 232 30.96 14.87 -0.15
N LEU A 233 30.10 14.90 0.86
CA LEU A 233 30.27 15.77 2.03
C LEU A 233 31.53 15.43 2.84
N LEU A 234 31.84 14.14 3.02
CA LEU A 234 33.10 13.73 3.66
C LEU A 234 34.32 14.24 2.90
N ALA A 235 34.37 14.00 1.59
CA ALA A 235 35.45 14.50 0.74
C ALA A 235 35.55 16.03 0.79
N PHE A 236 34.40 16.72 0.87
CA PHE A 236 34.34 18.17 1.00
C PHE A 236 34.93 18.66 2.32
N PHE A 237 34.52 18.09 3.46
CA PHE A 237 35.06 18.48 4.76
C PHE A 237 36.56 18.23 4.86
N GLU A 238 37.05 17.14 4.29
CA GLU A 238 38.48 16.84 4.22
C GLU A 238 39.25 17.86 3.36
N LYS A 239 38.75 18.16 2.15
CA LYS A 239 39.41 19.10 1.22
C LYS A 239 39.36 20.54 1.71
N ALA A 240 38.26 20.95 2.34
CA ALA A 240 38.09 22.26 2.95
C ALA A 240 38.76 22.39 4.32
N ASN A 241 39.34 21.31 4.86
CA ASN A 241 39.92 21.25 6.21
C ASN A 241 38.95 21.74 7.31
N ILE A 242 37.67 21.40 7.17
CA ILE A 242 36.63 21.72 8.15
C ILE A 242 36.72 20.70 9.29
N THR A 243 36.86 21.21 10.50
CA THR A 243 37.09 20.44 11.73
C THR A 243 35.96 20.65 12.73
N SER A 244 35.92 19.85 13.78
CA SER A 244 35.02 19.97 14.93
C SER A 244 35.16 21.32 15.64
N LYS A 245 36.29 22.01 15.48
CA LYS A 245 36.51 23.35 16.04
C LYS A 245 35.76 24.44 15.28
N ASP A 246 35.44 24.19 14.01
CA ASP A 246 34.67 25.11 13.15
C ASP A 246 33.16 24.93 13.32
N MET A 247 32.75 23.93 14.10
CA MET A 247 31.34 23.61 14.38
C MET A 247 30.85 24.39 15.60
N PRO A 248 29.63 24.94 15.57
CA PRO A 248 29.07 25.62 16.72
C PRO A 248 28.73 24.64 17.85
N VAL A 249 28.81 25.12 19.09
CA VAL A 249 28.53 24.31 20.28
C VAL A 249 27.02 24.27 20.54
N MET A 250 26.43 23.08 20.38
CA MET A 250 25.04 22.84 20.77
C MET A 250 24.96 22.67 22.29
N LYS A 251 24.30 23.61 22.97
CA LYS A 251 24.02 23.58 24.41
C LYS A 251 22.87 22.64 24.73
N ASP A 252 22.79 22.17 25.97
CA ASP A 252 21.71 21.29 26.41
C ASP A 252 20.40 22.06 26.62
N LYS A 253 19.27 21.37 26.43
CA LYS A 253 17.92 21.98 26.60
C LYS A 253 17.73 22.59 28.01
N GLY A 254 18.34 22.00 29.03
CA GLY A 254 18.26 22.47 30.42
C GLY A 254 18.96 23.80 30.68
N GLU A 255 19.80 24.27 29.76
CA GLU A 255 20.50 25.56 29.86
C GLU A 255 19.63 26.74 29.40
N PHE A 256 18.38 26.51 29.00
CA PHE A 256 17.47 27.54 28.50
C PHE A 256 16.18 27.59 29.31
N GLU A 257 15.73 28.80 29.61
CA GLU A 257 14.48 29.05 30.37
C GLU A 257 13.25 28.52 29.65
N THR A 258 13.24 28.57 28.31
CA THR A 258 12.10 28.14 27.50
C THR A 258 12.50 27.27 26.32
N ALA A 259 11.57 26.41 25.87
CA ALA A 259 11.75 25.61 24.66
C ALA A 259 11.95 26.46 23.39
N ASN A 260 11.38 27.67 23.36
CA ASN A 260 11.53 28.58 22.23
C ASN A 260 12.96 29.12 22.13
N LEU A 261 13.56 29.53 23.26
CA LEU A 261 14.96 29.97 23.29
C LEU A 261 15.90 28.83 22.87
N PHE A 262 15.67 27.60 23.35
CA PHE A 262 16.43 26.43 22.90
C PHE A 262 16.28 26.19 21.39
N ASN A 263 15.07 26.31 20.84
CA ASN A 263 14.83 26.16 19.40
C ASN A 263 15.51 27.27 18.58
N THR A 264 15.56 28.50 19.09
CA THR A 264 16.31 29.60 18.49
C THR A 264 17.81 29.28 18.48
N HIS A 265 18.37 28.82 19.59
CA HIS A 265 19.78 28.38 19.66
C HIS A 265 20.09 27.26 18.66
N LYS A 266 19.20 26.26 18.49
CA LYS A 266 19.37 25.21 17.47
C LYS A 266 19.46 25.82 16.07
N LYS A 267 18.60 26.81 15.76
CA LYS A 267 18.61 27.49 14.46
C LYS A 267 19.87 28.32 14.27
N GLU A 268 20.35 29.03 15.28
CA GLU A 268 21.61 29.79 15.21
C GLU A 268 22.80 28.86 14.94
N CYS A 269 22.85 27.70 15.59
CA CYS A 269 23.87 26.68 15.30
C CYS A 269 23.77 26.18 13.84
N SER A 270 22.57 25.88 13.36
CA SER A 270 22.38 25.49 11.95
C SER A 270 22.79 26.60 10.98
N GLN A 271 22.52 27.86 11.31
CA GLN A 271 22.91 29.01 10.49
C GLN A 271 24.44 29.12 10.39
N GLN A 272 25.15 29.07 11.52
CA GLN A 272 26.61 29.10 11.56
C GLN A 272 27.23 27.93 10.79
N LEU A 273 26.64 26.72 10.87
CA LEU A 273 27.07 25.58 10.08
C LEU A 273 26.95 25.85 8.57
N ILE A 274 25.82 26.40 8.14
CA ILE A 274 25.58 26.75 6.74
C ILE A 274 26.59 27.80 6.27
N ASP A 275 26.90 28.80 7.10
CA ASP A 275 27.88 29.83 6.78
C ASP A 275 29.27 29.25 6.57
N THR A 276 29.69 28.33 7.44
CA THR A 276 30.97 27.62 7.29
C THR A 276 31.04 26.85 5.98
N ILE A 277 29.95 26.18 5.57
CA ILE A 277 29.89 25.44 4.31
C ILE A 277 29.91 26.39 3.10
N LEU A 278 29.13 27.48 3.14
CA LEU A 278 29.07 28.48 2.07
C LEU A 278 30.41 29.16 1.83
N LYS A 279 31.11 29.55 2.90
CA LYS A 279 32.46 30.16 2.83
C LYS A 279 33.49 29.27 2.13
N ASN A 280 33.31 27.95 2.19
CA ASN A 280 34.24 26.98 1.62
C ASN A 280 33.73 26.35 0.31
N LYS A 281 32.57 26.78 -0.21
CA LYS A 281 31.90 26.14 -1.36
C LYS A 281 32.79 26.03 -2.61
N ASP A 282 33.68 26.98 -2.86
CA ASP A 282 34.56 26.93 -4.04
C ASP A 282 35.55 25.77 -4.02
N THR A 283 35.91 25.25 -2.83
CA THR A 283 36.78 24.06 -2.70
C THR A 283 36.09 22.78 -3.21
N ALA A 284 34.77 22.82 -3.37
CA ALA A 284 33.93 21.68 -3.74
C ALA A 284 33.96 21.33 -5.24
N LYS A 285 34.38 22.23 -6.14
CA LYS A 285 34.11 22.14 -7.59
C LYS A 285 34.52 20.83 -8.28
N GLU A 286 35.50 20.12 -7.76
CA GLU A 286 36.02 18.87 -8.34
C GLU A 286 35.48 17.60 -7.66
N ILE A 287 34.64 17.74 -6.63
CA ILE A 287 34.16 16.60 -5.85
C ILE A 287 32.93 16.00 -6.54
N PRO A 288 32.96 14.71 -6.92
CA PRO A 288 31.81 14.07 -7.55
C PRO A 288 30.56 14.13 -6.67
N ASN A 289 29.39 14.37 -7.29
CA ASN A 289 28.08 14.43 -6.63
C ASN A 289 27.90 15.55 -5.58
N ILE A 290 28.84 16.49 -5.46
CA ILE A 290 28.79 17.52 -4.42
C ILE A 290 27.60 18.46 -4.56
N ASP A 291 27.19 18.80 -5.79
CA ASP A 291 26.03 19.67 -6.02
C ASP A 291 24.74 19.07 -5.46
N ASN A 292 24.54 17.78 -5.71
CA ASN A 292 23.43 17.02 -5.14
C ASN A 292 23.54 16.96 -3.62
N ALA A 293 24.75 16.79 -3.09
CA ALA A 293 24.97 16.73 -1.65
C ALA A 293 24.66 18.05 -0.94
N LEU A 294 25.07 19.18 -1.52
CA LEU A 294 24.75 20.52 -1.03
C LEU A 294 23.24 20.77 -1.14
N LYS A 295 22.59 20.42 -2.26
CA LYS A 295 21.13 20.51 -2.40
C LYS A 295 20.39 19.73 -1.32
N LEU A 296 20.79 18.48 -1.04
CA LEU A 296 20.23 17.69 0.07
C LEU A 296 20.48 18.35 1.43
N PHE A 297 21.70 18.87 1.64
CA PHE A 297 22.06 19.54 2.89
C PHE A 297 21.17 20.75 3.13
N PHE A 298 21.02 21.66 2.16
CA PHE A 298 20.11 22.81 2.25
C PHE A 298 18.66 22.36 2.42
N HIS A 299 18.22 21.36 1.66
CA HIS A 299 16.86 20.80 1.79
C HIS A 299 16.58 20.27 3.21
N SER A 300 17.60 19.75 3.89
CA SER A 300 17.48 19.22 5.25
C SER A 300 17.70 20.24 6.37
N ASN A 301 18.05 21.49 6.06
CA ASN A 301 18.27 22.55 7.05
C ASN A 301 17.44 23.82 6.80
N CYS A 302 16.82 23.98 5.64
CA CYS A 302 15.93 25.09 5.30
C CYS A 302 14.50 24.62 5.02
N ASN A 303 13.53 25.52 5.17
CA ASN A 303 12.14 25.26 4.80
C ASN A 303 11.92 25.37 3.28
N GLU A 304 10.85 24.76 2.80
CA GLU A 304 10.52 24.66 1.37
C GLU A 304 10.37 26.04 0.69
N ARG A 305 9.82 27.03 1.40
CA ARG A 305 9.63 28.39 0.88
C ARG A 305 10.96 29.03 0.53
N HIS A 306 11.94 28.92 1.41
CA HIS A 306 13.27 29.49 1.20
C HIS A 306 14.03 28.73 0.12
N ILE A 307 13.92 27.41 0.08
CA ILE A 307 14.55 26.59 -0.98
C ILE A 307 14.06 27.02 -2.36
N LYS A 308 12.74 27.23 -2.52
CA LYS A 308 12.16 27.72 -3.80
C LYS A 308 12.64 29.12 -4.18
N GLN A 309 12.89 29.98 -3.21
CA GLN A 309 13.41 31.34 -3.45
C GLN A 309 14.90 31.34 -3.86
N CYS A 310 15.66 30.34 -3.41
CA CYS A 310 17.09 30.21 -3.66
C CYS A 310 17.42 29.18 -4.75
N ALA A 311 16.45 28.81 -5.60
CA ALA A 311 16.53 27.68 -6.52
C ALA A 311 17.66 27.78 -7.57
N GLU A 312 18.17 28.99 -7.84
CA GLU A 312 19.17 29.23 -8.88
C GLU A 312 20.61 29.28 -8.34
N GLU A 313 20.87 29.90 -7.18
CA GLU A 313 22.19 29.89 -6.54
C GLU A 313 22.12 29.96 -5.00
N PHE A 314 22.69 28.94 -4.34
CA PHE A 314 22.97 28.97 -2.90
C PHE A 314 24.15 29.92 -2.63
N GLY A 315 23.87 31.22 -2.57
CA GLY A 315 24.88 32.27 -2.41
C GLY A 315 24.84 33.01 -1.07
N SER A 316 23.78 32.87 -0.28
CA SER A 316 23.61 33.64 0.96
C SER A 316 23.08 32.81 2.12
N THR A 317 23.43 33.27 3.32
CA THR A 317 22.99 32.70 4.58
C THR A 317 21.47 32.78 4.73
N PRO A 318 20.78 31.67 5.01
CA PRO A 318 19.34 31.68 5.28
C PRO A 318 19.00 32.48 6.56
N PRO A 319 17.87 33.20 6.61
CA PRO A 319 17.38 33.81 7.85
C PRO A 319 16.96 32.74 8.88
N LEU A 320 17.06 33.03 10.19
CA LEU A 320 16.67 32.08 11.25
C LEU A 320 15.24 31.54 11.12
N ALA A 321 14.31 32.36 10.60
CA ALA A 321 12.92 31.96 10.37
C ALA A 321 12.79 30.84 9.32
N SER A 322 13.73 30.73 8.37
CA SER A 322 13.71 29.70 7.34
C SER A 322 14.37 28.39 7.76
N LEU A 323 15.09 28.36 8.87
CA LEU A 323 15.80 27.17 9.33
C LEU A 323 14.88 26.16 10.00
N ILE A 324 15.12 24.89 9.72
CA ILE A 324 14.45 23.77 10.37
C ILE A 324 15.33 23.17 11.46
N THR A 325 14.69 22.75 12.54
CA THR A 325 15.38 22.32 13.77
C THR A 325 15.61 20.83 13.87
N ASP A 326 14.99 20.01 13.00
CA ASP A 326 15.17 18.55 12.93
C ASP A 326 14.78 18.01 11.53
N HIS A 327 15.61 17.12 10.99
CA HIS A 327 15.39 16.42 9.73
C HIS A 327 16.04 15.02 9.77
N PRO A 328 15.46 13.98 9.13
CA PRO A 328 16.04 12.64 9.13
C PRO A 328 17.31 12.48 8.28
N ILE A 329 17.77 13.54 7.59
CA ILE A 329 18.92 13.50 6.67
C ILE A 329 20.07 14.31 7.25
N PHE A 330 20.70 15.19 6.48
CA PHE A 330 21.91 15.96 6.81
C PHE A 330 21.65 17.14 7.74
N HIS A 331 20.84 16.91 8.77
CA HIS A 331 20.60 17.87 9.84
C HIS A 331 21.88 18.10 10.65
N PHE A 332 21.98 19.27 11.31
CA PHE A 332 23.11 19.69 12.14
C PHE A 332 23.80 18.57 12.92
N SER A 333 23.04 17.84 13.76
CA SER A 333 23.61 16.80 14.63
C SER A 333 24.28 15.65 13.87
N PHE A 334 23.84 15.36 12.64
CA PHE A 334 24.45 14.36 11.78
C PHE A 334 25.70 14.91 11.11
N ILE A 335 25.66 16.14 10.61
CA ILE A 335 26.83 16.79 10.00
C ILE A 335 27.98 16.91 10.98
N VAL A 336 27.74 17.29 12.24
CA VAL A 336 28.78 17.31 13.28
C VAL A 336 29.43 15.93 13.46
N LYS A 337 28.65 14.83 13.41
CA LYS A 337 29.21 13.46 13.46
C LYS A 337 30.04 13.16 12.22
N LEU A 338 29.62 13.65 11.05
CA LEU A 338 30.31 13.44 9.78
C LEU A 338 31.64 14.21 9.74
N VAL A 339 31.69 15.46 10.22
CA VAL A 339 32.91 16.26 10.38
C VAL A 339 33.87 15.58 11.35
N LYS A 340 33.39 15.15 12.53
CA LYS A 340 34.17 14.37 13.50
C LYS A 340 34.78 13.09 12.91
N HIS A 341 34.08 12.48 11.96
CA HIS A 341 34.60 11.30 11.26
C HIS A 341 35.67 11.70 10.22
N ALA A 342 35.45 12.74 9.42
CA ALA A 342 36.42 13.25 8.44
C ALA A 342 37.77 13.67 9.06
N GLU A 343 37.76 14.15 10.32
CA GLU A 343 38.98 14.50 11.05
C GLU A 343 39.90 13.30 11.36
N LYS A 344 39.35 12.08 11.45
CA LYS A 344 40.14 10.89 11.81
C LYS A 344 40.99 10.46 10.62
N ARG A 345 42.31 10.53 10.78
CA ARG A 345 43.30 10.34 9.69
C ARG A 345 43.62 8.87 9.35
N GLU A 346 43.28 7.91 10.20
CA GLU A 346 43.55 6.47 9.96
C GLU A 346 42.25 5.72 9.58
N ARG A 347 42.11 5.34 8.30
CA ARG A 347 40.79 5.14 7.67
C ARG A 347 40.44 3.72 7.23
N LYS A 348 41.29 2.70 7.41
CA LYS A 348 41.12 1.46 6.64
C LYS A 348 39.95 0.55 7.06
N CYS A 349 39.32 0.75 8.22
CA CYS A 349 38.22 -0.12 8.71
C CYS A 349 37.17 0.60 9.60
N ASP A 350 37.08 1.93 9.54
CA ASP A 350 36.20 2.67 10.46
C ASP A 350 34.75 2.72 9.96
N ALA A 351 33.81 2.52 10.89
CA ALA A 351 32.40 2.75 10.66
C ALA A 351 32.13 4.25 10.36
N ILE A 352 31.39 4.49 9.28
CA ILE A 352 30.92 5.80 8.83
C ILE A 352 29.54 6.06 9.43
N PRO A 353 29.30 7.23 10.06
CA PRO A 353 27.97 7.59 10.56
C PRO A 353 26.88 7.47 9.48
N VAL A 354 25.72 6.93 9.86
CA VAL A 354 24.52 6.89 9.00
C VAL A 354 23.41 7.79 9.56
N CYS A 355 22.66 8.43 8.67
CA CYS A 355 21.53 9.27 9.06
C CYS A 355 20.23 8.46 9.21
N ARG A 356 19.19 9.08 9.75
CA ARG A 356 17.91 8.38 10.05
C ARG A 356 17.19 7.92 8.77
N ALA A 357 17.28 8.67 7.68
CA ALA A 357 16.72 8.26 6.40
C ALA A 357 17.40 7.00 5.85
N GLU A 358 18.72 6.86 6.00
CA GLU A 358 19.42 5.63 5.61
C GLU A 358 18.92 4.42 6.42
N GLU A 359 18.72 4.56 7.73
CA GLU A 359 18.12 3.52 8.58
C GLU A 359 16.70 3.14 8.12
N ILE A 360 15.87 4.12 7.76
CA ILE A 360 14.50 3.91 7.28
C ILE A 360 14.50 3.10 5.99
N PHE A 361 15.29 3.51 4.99
CA PHE A 361 15.36 2.81 3.71
C PHE A 361 16.02 1.43 3.86
N PHE A 362 17.01 1.27 4.74
CA PHE A 362 17.56 -0.05 5.04
C PHE A 362 16.52 -0.98 5.68
N CYS A 363 15.69 -0.48 6.61
CA CYS A 363 14.57 -1.25 7.16
C CYS A 363 13.60 -1.73 6.07
N TRP A 364 13.29 -0.85 5.10
CA TRP A 364 12.43 -1.18 3.97
C TRP A 364 13.06 -2.25 3.08
N LEU A 365 14.36 -2.15 2.78
CA LEU A 365 15.07 -3.20 2.03
C LEU A 365 15.01 -4.55 2.75
N MET A 366 15.26 -4.59 4.06
CA MET A 366 15.18 -5.84 4.82
C MET A 366 13.75 -6.41 4.85
N ALA A 367 12.73 -5.56 4.89
CA ALA A 367 11.34 -5.99 4.77
C ALA A 367 11.03 -6.55 3.37
N VAL A 368 11.57 -5.96 2.29
CA VAL A 368 11.49 -6.49 0.91
C VAL A 368 12.13 -7.88 0.81
N LEU A 369 13.25 -8.12 1.50
CA LEU A 369 13.89 -9.44 1.65
C LEU A 369 13.13 -10.40 2.57
N SER A 370 11.96 -9.98 3.05
CA SER A 370 11.07 -10.75 3.92
C SER A 370 11.66 -11.13 5.27
N VAL A 371 12.63 -10.36 5.76
CA VAL A 371 13.08 -10.44 7.16
C VAL A 371 11.89 -10.17 8.08
N GLN A 372 11.83 -10.91 9.19
CA GLN A 372 10.78 -10.72 10.18
C GLN A 372 10.88 -9.32 10.79
N THR A 373 9.78 -8.57 10.80
CA THR A 373 9.75 -7.15 11.19
C THR A 373 10.36 -6.85 12.56
N THR A 374 10.08 -7.71 13.55
CA THR A 374 10.60 -7.62 14.92
C THR A 374 12.10 -7.85 15.02
N ASN A 375 12.73 -8.38 13.97
CA ASN A 375 14.15 -8.65 13.89
C ASN A 375 14.92 -7.61 13.05
N ILE A 376 14.23 -6.68 12.37
CA ILE A 376 14.91 -5.68 11.52
C ILE A 376 15.60 -4.61 12.36
N CYS A 377 14.92 -4.13 13.42
CA CYS A 377 15.38 -3.00 14.25
C CYS A 377 15.01 -3.17 15.73
N GLY A 378 15.64 -2.39 16.60
CA GLY A 378 15.37 -2.40 18.05
C GLY A 378 16.18 -3.47 18.79
N ARG A 379 15.71 -3.93 19.96
CA ARG A 379 16.49 -4.84 20.85
C ARG A 379 16.92 -6.17 20.20
N ASN A 380 16.16 -6.64 19.21
CA ASN A 380 16.47 -7.86 18.45
C ASN A 380 16.83 -7.53 16.99
N GLY A 381 17.27 -6.30 16.73
CA GLY A 381 17.61 -5.81 15.40
C GLY A 381 18.79 -6.57 14.80
N LEU A 382 18.88 -6.53 13.47
CA LEU A 382 19.94 -7.20 12.74
C LEU A 382 21.31 -6.64 13.12
N LYS A 383 22.27 -7.53 13.28
CA LYS A 383 23.70 -7.25 13.49
C LYS A 383 24.52 -7.71 12.31
N LEU A 384 25.79 -7.34 12.24
CA LEU A 384 26.70 -7.87 11.20
C LEU A 384 26.83 -9.40 11.28
N SER A 385 26.82 -9.97 12.49
CA SER A 385 26.85 -11.41 12.74
C SER A 385 25.66 -12.18 12.17
N ASP A 386 24.55 -11.52 11.81
CA ASP A 386 23.43 -12.12 11.08
C ASP A 386 23.73 -12.25 9.57
N PHE A 387 24.75 -11.58 9.04
CA PHE A 387 25.08 -11.60 7.61
C PHE A 387 26.17 -12.62 7.29
N ARG A 388 26.08 -13.19 6.08
CA ARG A 388 27.09 -14.06 5.49
C ARG A 388 27.53 -13.48 4.16
N PHE A 389 28.85 -13.40 3.98
CA PHE A 389 29.49 -12.78 2.83
C PHE A 389 30.28 -13.82 2.04
N ALA A 390 29.96 -14.00 0.76
CA ALA A 390 30.82 -14.77 -0.14
C ALA A 390 31.88 -13.85 -0.75
N ARG A 391 33.15 -14.25 -0.68
CA ARG A 391 34.29 -13.47 -1.17
C ARG A 391 34.97 -14.19 -2.34
N LYS A 392 35.49 -13.40 -3.29
CA LYS A 392 36.47 -13.89 -4.27
C LYS A 392 37.85 -14.03 -3.62
N ALA A 393 38.78 -14.69 -4.32
CA ALA A 393 40.17 -14.83 -3.87
C ALA A 393 40.86 -13.49 -3.59
N ASP A 394 40.44 -12.41 -4.25
CA ASP A 394 40.92 -11.04 -4.03
C ASP A 394 40.24 -10.31 -2.85
N GLY A 395 39.43 -11.01 -2.05
CA GLY A 395 38.73 -10.45 -0.90
C GLY A 395 37.44 -9.69 -1.21
N ARG A 396 37.11 -9.44 -2.50
CA ARG A 396 35.88 -8.72 -2.89
C ARG A 396 34.64 -9.53 -2.55
N ILE A 397 33.69 -8.90 -1.86
CA ILE A 397 32.40 -9.48 -1.52
C ILE A 397 31.52 -9.52 -2.78
N THR A 398 31.06 -10.71 -3.14
CA THR A 398 30.21 -10.95 -4.32
C THR A 398 28.76 -11.24 -3.98
N HIS A 399 28.52 -11.82 -2.80
CA HIS A 399 27.18 -12.21 -2.37
C HIS A 399 26.97 -11.93 -0.90
N ILE A 400 25.73 -11.59 -0.54
CA ILE A 400 25.28 -11.29 0.81
C ILE A 400 24.02 -12.09 1.09
N SER A 401 23.95 -12.78 2.23
CA SER A 401 22.69 -13.33 2.73
C SER A 401 22.53 -13.05 4.22
N CYS A 402 21.29 -12.79 4.64
CA CYS A 402 20.94 -12.59 6.04
C CYS A 402 20.39 -13.89 6.63
N ASN A 403 20.98 -14.32 7.74
CA ASN A 403 20.61 -15.47 8.54
C ASN A 403 20.24 -14.97 9.93
N TYR A 404 18.94 -14.91 10.24
CA TYR A 404 18.47 -14.39 11.52
C TYR A 404 17.62 -15.41 12.26
N PHE A 405 17.64 -15.37 13.59
CA PHE A 405 16.83 -16.27 14.42
C PHE A 405 15.40 -15.74 14.57
N LYS A 406 14.42 -16.52 14.10
CA LYS A 406 13.01 -16.19 14.22
C LYS A 406 12.43 -16.86 15.47
N THR A 407 12.41 -16.12 16.58
CA THR A 407 12.00 -16.61 17.91
C THR A 407 10.67 -17.38 17.92
N ARG A 408 9.62 -16.87 17.26
CA ARG A 408 8.31 -17.55 17.19
C ARG A 408 8.29 -18.86 16.41
N ALA A 409 9.27 -19.08 15.54
CA ALA A 409 9.40 -20.31 14.76
C ALA A 409 10.47 -21.24 15.33
N GLY A 410 11.21 -20.81 16.36
CA GLY A 410 12.29 -21.58 16.99
C GLY A 410 13.44 -21.96 16.06
N ARG A 411 13.62 -21.26 14.92
CA ARG A 411 14.62 -21.61 13.90
C ARG A 411 15.26 -20.40 13.24
N THR A 412 16.47 -20.60 12.74
CA THR A 412 17.17 -19.63 11.88
C THR A 412 16.57 -19.64 10.48
N HIS A 413 16.30 -18.45 9.96
CA HIS A 413 15.82 -18.25 8.59
C HIS A 413 16.89 -17.56 7.77
N ARG A 414 17.06 -18.03 6.54
CA ARG A 414 17.97 -17.45 5.55
C ARG A 414 17.16 -16.71 4.49
N THR A 415 17.49 -15.44 4.25
CA THR A 415 16.92 -14.65 3.15
C THR A 415 17.51 -15.07 1.81
N SER A 416 16.90 -14.59 0.72
CA SER A 416 17.50 -14.71 -0.61
C SER A 416 18.89 -14.08 -0.62
N THR A 417 19.80 -14.71 -1.37
CA THR A 417 21.15 -14.20 -1.54
C THR A 417 21.15 -13.04 -2.53
N LEU A 418 21.73 -11.92 -2.13
CA LEU A 418 21.92 -10.74 -2.95
C LEU A 418 23.30 -10.74 -3.59
N THR A 419 23.33 -10.58 -4.91
CA THR A 419 24.58 -10.36 -5.64
C THR A 419 24.98 -8.89 -5.51
N THR A 420 26.22 -8.60 -5.17
CA THR A 420 26.71 -7.22 -4.95
C THR A 420 26.93 -6.45 -6.25
N ASN A 421 26.88 -7.12 -7.40
CA ASN A 421 26.85 -6.50 -8.72
C ASN A 421 25.46 -5.98 -9.11
N ARG A 422 24.40 -6.42 -8.41
CA ARG A 422 23.04 -5.93 -8.61
C ARG A 422 22.77 -4.75 -7.70
N TYR A 423 21.83 -3.92 -8.13
CA TYR A 423 21.56 -2.62 -7.55
C TYR A 423 21.35 -2.65 -6.04
N MET A 424 20.37 -3.43 -5.60
CA MET A 424 20.05 -3.58 -4.18
C MET A 424 21.22 -4.18 -3.38
N GLY A 425 21.97 -5.13 -3.95
CA GLY A 425 23.10 -5.77 -3.26
C GLY A 425 24.28 -4.82 -3.05
N LYS A 426 24.60 -3.98 -4.04
CA LYS A 426 25.62 -2.92 -3.94
C LYS A 426 25.30 -1.95 -2.80
N VAL A 427 24.08 -1.42 -2.81
CA VAL A 427 23.63 -0.37 -1.88
C VAL A 427 23.49 -0.92 -0.46
N ALA A 428 22.95 -2.14 -0.30
CA ALA A 428 22.87 -2.81 0.99
C ALA A 428 24.27 -3.10 1.58
N LEU A 429 25.22 -3.56 0.75
CA LEU A 429 26.60 -3.79 1.21
C LEU A 429 27.24 -2.51 1.76
N ARG A 430 27.07 -1.40 1.04
CA ARG A 430 27.61 -0.11 1.43
C ARG A 430 27.04 0.33 2.78
N TYR A 431 25.73 0.22 2.97
CA TYR A 431 25.12 0.53 4.26
C TYR A 431 25.69 -0.32 5.39
N ILE A 432 25.75 -1.65 5.22
CA ILE A 432 26.28 -2.56 6.24
C ILE A 432 27.74 -2.21 6.57
N ARG A 433 28.55 -1.92 5.55
CA ARG A 433 29.94 -1.49 5.74
C ARG A 433 30.03 -0.16 6.48
N ASP A 434 29.22 0.82 6.11
CA ASP A 434 29.20 2.12 6.76
C ASP A 434 28.89 1.96 8.26
N VAL A 435 27.89 1.15 8.62
CA VAL A 435 27.52 0.99 10.03
C VAL A 435 28.56 0.21 10.86
N THR A 436 29.24 -0.78 10.27
CA THR A 436 29.97 -1.82 11.04
C THR A 436 31.46 -1.89 10.75
N GLY A 437 31.94 -1.17 9.73
CA GLY A 437 33.27 -1.35 9.16
C GLY A 437 33.52 -2.75 8.56
N LEU A 438 32.51 -3.65 8.57
CA LEU A 438 32.64 -5.10 8.37
C LEU A 438 33.57 -5.78 9.39
N VAL A 439 33.71 -5.19 10.58
CA VAL A 439 34.55 -5.70 11.68
C VAL A 439 33.78 -5.87 12.98
N ASP A 440 32.76 -5.04 13.23
CA ASP A 440 31.96 -5.09 14.45
C ASP A 440 30.74 -6.00 14.26
N ASP A 441 30.84 -7.22 14.81
CA ASP A 441 29.82 -8.26 14.74
C ASP A 441 28.56 -8.00 15.59
N ASP A 442 28.66 -7.11 16.58
CA ASP A 442 27.63 -6.89 17.60
C ASP A 442 26.84 -5.59 17.41
N THR A 443 27.41 -4.63 16.67
CA THR A 443 26.70 -3.39 16.34
C THR A 443 25.40 -3.69 15.59
N MET A 444 24.31 -3.15 16.12
CA MET A 444 23.01 -3.19 15.47
C MET A 444 23.03 -2.30 14.23
N LEU A 445 22.58 -2.85 13.11
CA LEU A 445 22.48 -2.13 11.85
C LEU A 445 21.44 -1.02 11.90
N VAL A 446 20.43 -1.15 12.76
CA VAL A 446 19.41 -0.12 12.97
C VAL A 446 19.14 0.03 14.46
N ASN A 447 19.63 1.12 15.04
CA ASN A 447 19.53 1.38 16.48
C ASN A 447 18.14 1.85 16.89
N LYS A 448 17.51 2.72 16.09
CA LYS A 448 16.18 3.26 16.41
C LYS A 448 15.07 2.40 15.82
N PRO A 449 14.07 1.96 16.61
CA PRO A 449 12.95 1.19 16.09
C PRO A 449 12.22 1.98 14.99
N TYR A 450 11.72 1.27 13.98
CA TYR A 450 10.90 1.87 12.92
C TYR A 450 9.54 2.34 13.47
N GLY A 451 8.96 1.57 14.39
CA GLY A 451 7.67 1.88 15.02
C GLY A 451 6.48 1.81 14.06
N ASN A 452 5.38 2.47 14.45
CA ASN A 452 4.24 2.77 13.58
C ASN A 452 4.28 4.27 13.27
N PRO A 453 5.00 4.70 12.21
CA PRO A 453 5.18 6.11 11.92
C PRO A 453 3.81 6.78 11.69
N VAL A 454 3.53 7.81 12.46
CA VAL A 454 2.34 8.65 12.28
C VAL A 454 2.44 9.30 10.89
N PHE A 455 1.35 9.26 10.12
CA PHE A 455 1.31 9.95 8.83
C PHE A 455 1.40 11.44 9.12
N SER A 456 2.40 12.14 8.59
CA SER A 456 2.57 13.58 8.82
C SER A 456 3.46 14.16 7.74
N LYS A 457 3.11 15.33 7.20
CA LYS A 457 3.94 16.04 6.21
C LYS A 457 5.33 16.37 6.77
N THR A 458 5.46 16.50 8.10
CA THR A 458 6.71 16.84 8.79
C THR A 458 7.42 15.65 9.44
N GLY A 459 6.85 14.43 9.33
CA GLY A 459 7.42 13.22 9.91
C GLY A 459 8.64 12.69 9.15
N ASP A 460 9.44 11.86 9.82
CA ASP A 460 10.69 11.32 9.26
C ASP A 460 10.50 10.56 7.94
N VAL A 461 9.43 9.76 7.82
CA VAL A 461 9.15 8.99 6.59
C VAL A 461 8.88 9.93 5.40
N SER A 462 8.04 10.93 5.60
CA SER A 462 7.71 11.92 4.56
C SER A 462 8.94 12.74 4.15
N LYS A 463 9.68 13.24 5.14
CA LYS A 463 10.93 13.99 4.90
C LYS A 463 12.00 13.14 4.22
N ALA A 464 12.07 11.84 4.51
CA ALA A 464 13.00 10.92 3.84
C ALA A 464 12.59 10.65 2.38
N ILE A 465 11.30 10.43 2.09
CA ILE A 465 10.83 10.25 0.70
C ILE A 465 10.97 11.55 -0.11
N ASN A 466 10.77 12.70 0.52
CA ASN A 466 10.86 14.02 -0.14
C ASN A 466 12.29 14.40 -0.58
N VAL A 467 13.28 13.52 -0.52
CA VAL A 467 14.55 13.73 -1.23
C VAL A 467 14.33 13.97 -2.72
N PHE A 468 13.32 13.30 -3.30
CA PHE A 468 12.94 13.46 -4.71
C PHE A 468 12.09 14.72 -4.97
N ALA A 469 11.92 15.61 -3.99
CA ALA A 469 11.48 16.98 -4.23
C ALA A 469 12.60 17.83 -4.89
N ILE A 470 13.85 17.36 -4.84
CA ILE A 470 14.98 17.96 -5.55
C ILE A 470 15.01 17.42 -6.98
N ASP A 471 14.88 18.30 -7.98
CA ASP A 471 14.72 17.92 -9.40
C ASP A 471 15.83 17.01 -9.93
N THR A 472 17.09 17.30 -9.60
CA THR A 472 18.22 16.46 -10.04
C THR A 472 18.17 15.04 -9.47
N LEU A 473 17.61 14.87 -8.27
CA LEU A 473 17.42 13.55 -7.66
C LEU A 473 16.17 12.85 -8.20
N ARG A 474 15.13 13.61 -8.52
CA ARG A 474 13.93 13.10 -9.20
C ARG A 474 14.27 12.53 -10.57
N HIS A 475 15.07 13.23 -11.36
CA HIS A 475 15.54 12.71 -12.64
C HIS A 475 16.38 11.44 -12.49
N GLU A 476 17.17 11.32 -11.42
CA GLU A 476 17.87 10.06 -11.14
C GLU A 476 16.90 8.92 -10.82
N LEU A 477 15.83 9.18 -10.06
CA LEU A 477 14.77 8.21 -9.82
C LEU A 477 14.11 7.76 -11.13
N GLU A 478 13.70 8.69 -11.98
CA GLU A 478 13.08 8.41 -13.29
C GLU A 478 14.01 7.57 -14.18
N ARG A 479 15.32 7.89 -14.18
CA ARG A 479 16.35 7.13 -14.90
C ARG A 479 16.43 5.69 -14.40
N GLN A 480 16.47 5.48 -13.08
CA GLN A 480 16.51 4.13 -12.51
C GLN A 480 15.22 3.35 -12.77
N LEU A 481 14.06 3.99 -12.63
CA LEU A 481 12.76 3.36 -12.94
C LEU A 481 12.68 2.89 -14.39
N THR A 482 13.12 3.73 -15.33
CA THR A 482 13.23 3.38 -16.76
C THR A 482 14.19 2.20 -16.96
N LYS A 483 15.37 2.24 -16.34
CA LYS A 483 16.38 1.17 -16.42
C LYS A 483 15.85 -0.18 -15.93
N TYR A 484 15.02 -0.19 -14.89
CA TYR A 484 14.40 -1.41 -14.34
C TYR A 484 13.00 -1.67 -14.90
N GLN A 485 12.58 -0.97 -15.97
CA GLN A 485 11.29 -1.15 -16.64
C GLN A 485 10.11 -1.15 -15.65
N THR A 486 10.13 -0.20 -14.73
CA THR A 486 9.20 -0.12 -13.60
C THR A 486 8.53 1.25 -13.58
N SER A 487 7.26 1.31 -13.17
CA SER A 487 6.51 2.57 -13.07
C SER A 487 6.82 3.32 -11.78
N ASN A 488 6.53 4.63 -11.75
CA ASN A 488 6.75 5.51 -10.60
C ASN A 488 5.58 5.52 -9.58
N ILE A 489 4.62 4.59 -9.75
CA ILE A 489 3.34 4.57 -9.03
C ILE A 489 3.46 4.66 -7.51
N PHE A 490 4.51 4.09 -6.91
CA PHE A 490 4.69 4.18 -5.45
C PHE A 490 4.98 5.60 -5.00
N TYR A 491 5.92 6.27 -5.67
CA TYR A 491 6.34 7.61 -5.29
C TYR A 491 5.24 8.63 -5.62
N ASP A 492 4.61 8.53 -6.79
CA ASP A 492 3.52 9.43 -7.20
C ASP A 492 2.34 9.33 -6.22
N ALA A 493 1.98 8.11 -5.79
CA ALA A 493 0.93 7.91 -4.78
C ALA A 493 1.28 8.58 -3.44
N ILE A 494 2.54 8.49 -3.00
CA ILE A 494 2.98 9.16 -1.76
C ILE A 494 2.98 10.68 -1.94
N CYS A 495 3.41 11.21 -3.08
CA CYS A 495 3.33 12.63 -3.37
C CYS A 495 1.88 13.14 -3.31
N ALA A 496 0.93 12.43 -3.94
CA ALA A 496 -0.49 12.78 -3.88
C ALA A 496 -1.02 12.78 -2.42
N LEU A 497 -0.70 11.74 -1.64
CA LEU A 497 -1.04 11.65 -0.22
C LEU A 497 -0.47 12.81 0.61
N LEU A 498 0.79 13.18 0.38
CA LEU A 498 1.44 14.27 1.13
C LEU A 498 0.92 15.65 0.72
N LYS A 499 0.58 15.83 -0.56
CA LYS A 499 0.07 17.10 -1.09
C LYS A 499 -1.37 17.32 -0.61
N ASN A 500 -2.25 16.37 -0.92
CA ASN A 500 -3.71 16.55 -0.84
C ASN A 500 -4.34 15.87 0.38
N GLY A 501 -3.64 14.94 1.04
CA GLY A 501 -4.19 14.16 2.14
C GLY A 501 -4.40 14.96 3.43
N VAL A 502 -5.55 14.74 4.07
CA VAL A 502 -5.94 15.38 5.33
C VAL A 502 -6.24 14.33 6.39
N ARG A 503 -5.62 14.43 7.56
CA ARG A 503 -5.90 13.51 8.67
C ARG A 503 -7.10 14.00 9.45
N LYS A 504 -8.04 13.10 9.73
CA LYS A 504 -9.21 13.37 10.59
C LYS A 504 -8.84 13.95 11.96
N LEU A 505 -7.75 13.47 12.57
CA LEU A 505 -7.24 14.01 13.84
C LEU A 505 -6.82 15.48 13.76
N ASP A 506 -6.31 15.94 12.61
CA ASP A 506 -5.91 17.34 12.44
C ASP A 506 -7.13 18.26 12.31
N VAL A 507 -8.22 17.75 11.73
CA VAL A 507 -9.51 18.46 11.60
C VAL A 507 -10.25 18.52 12.93
N ASN A 508 -10.30 17.41 13.68
CA ASN A 508 -10.91 17.39 15.02
C ASN A 508 -10.24 18.38 15.98
N ARG A 509 -8.91 18.56 15.88
CA ARG A 509 -8.17 19.57 16.67
C ARG A 509 -8.57 21.00 16.35
N GLN A 510 -9.11 21.25 15.17
CA GLN A 510 -9.62 22.54 14.73
C GLN A 510 -11.12 22.73 15.05
N LYS A 511 -11.76 21.77 15.74
CA LYS A 511 -13.20 21.77 16.08
C LYS A 511 -14.13 21.85 14.86
N LEU A 512 -13.72 21.26 13.73
CA LEU A 512 -14.51 21.18 12.50
C LEU A 512 -15.13 19.79 12.37
N GLU A 513 -15.95 19.38 13.33
CA GLU A 513 -16.44 17.99 13.46
C GLU A 513 -17.35 17.54 12.31
N ASP A 514 -17.90 18.48 11.53
CA ASP A 514 -18.87 18.22 10.45
C ASP A 514 -18.34 18.44 9.02
N ALA A 515 -17.03 18.69 8.83
CA ALA A 515 -16.49 18.88 7.48
C ALA A 515 -16.37 17.52 6.75
N GLU A 516 -17.04 17.36 5.61
CA GLU A 516 -16.76 16.24 4.69
C GLU A 516 -15.36 16.39 4.11
N ILE A 517 -14.46 15.47 4.48
CA ILE A 517 -13.08 15.45 3.99
C ILE A 517 -12.98 14.41 2.88
N GLU A 518 -13.00 14.86 1.63
CA GLU A 518 -12.90 13.98 0.47
C GLU A 518 -11.55 13.23 0.42
N THR A 519 -10.47 13.88 0.86
CA THR A 519 -9.09 13.36 0.80
C THR A 519 -8.57 12.81 2.13
N GLU A 520 -9.44 12.17 2.92
CA GLU A 520 -9.05 11.62 4.23
C GLU A 520 -7.89 10.62 4.09
N VAL A 521 -6.88 10.75 4.97
CA VAL A 521 -5.76 9.81 5.07
C VAL A 521 -5.70 9.09 6.39
N THR A 522 -5.22 7.85 6.33
CA THR A 522 -4.97 7.03 7.51
C THR A 522 -4.01 7.72 8.48
N GLY A 523 -4.23 7.53 9.79
CA GLY A 523 -3.43 8.20 10.83
C GLY A 523 -1.94 7.78 10.88
N THR A 524 -1.57 6.69 10.21
CA THR A 524 -0.21 6.12 10.21
C THR A 524 0.23 5.72 8.81
N PHE A 525 1.51 5.92 8.51
CA PHE A 525 2.17 5.30 7.36
C PHE A 525 2.16 3.77 7.49
N PHE A 526 2.38 3.10 6.35
CA PHE A 526 2.53 1.66 6.30
C PHE A 526 3.70 1.16 7.17
N GLY A 527 3.49 0.01 7.83
CA GLY A 527 4.52 -0.63 8.65
C GLY A 527 5.39 -1.61 7.86
N LEU A 528 6.51 -2.03 8.46
CA LEU A 528 7.39 -3.06 7.87
C LEU A 528 6.67 -4.38 7.57
N SER A 529 5.60 -4.70 8.30
CA SER A 529 4.81 -5.93 8.11
C SER A 529 4.04 -5.91 6.80
N MET A 530 3.53 -4.74 6.40
CA MET A 530 2.80 -4.54 5.15
C MET A 530 3.75 -4.68 3.96
N ILE A 531 4.93 -4.04 4.03
CA ILE A 531 6.00 -4.19 3.02
C ILE A 531 6.40 -5.67 2.89
N LYS A 532 6.69 -6.33 4.03
CA LYS A 532 7.06 -7.74 4.07
C LYS A 532 6.02 -8.64 3.40
N THR A 533 4.74 -8.40 3.70
CA THR A 533 3.62 -9.20 3.19
C THR A 533 3.44 -8.98 1.69
N SER A 534 3.50 -7.74 1.21
CA SER A 534 3.46 -7.45 -0.23
C SER A 534 4.65 -8.01 -0.98
N ALA A 535 5.84 -8.06 -0.37
CA ALA A 535 7.01 -8.69 -0.97
C ALA A 535 6.88 -10.22 -1.11
N VAL A 536 6.19 -10.88 -0.17
CA VAL A 536 5.84 -12.31 -0.34
C VAL A 536 4.81 -12.46 -1.46
N TYR A 537 3.77 -11.63 -1.48
CA TYR A 537 2.72 -11.69 -2.50
C TYR A 537 3.28 -11.45 -3.91
N SER A 538 4.17 -10.48 -4.10
CA SER A 538 4.78 -10.17 -5.40
C SER A 538 5.61 -11.32 -5.99
N ARG A 539 6.09 -12.25 -5.15
CA ARG A 539 6.89 -13.42 -5.57
C ARG A 539 6.08 -14.71 -5.68
N SER A 540 4.77 -14.66 -5.46
CA SER A 540 3.89 -15.85 -5.45
C SER A 540 3.89 -16.58 -6.79
N ALA A 541 4.04 -15.86 -7.90
CA ALA A 541 4.13 -16.46 -9.23
C ALA A 541 5.36 -17.36 -9.41
N SER A 542 6.44 -17.10 -8.68
CA SER A 542 7.69 -17.88 -8.70
C SER A 542 7.81 -18.87 -7.52
N PHE A 543 6.75 -19.02 -6.70
CA PHE A 543 6.78 -19.94 -5.59
C PHE A 543 6.70 -21.38 -6.09
N ASN A 544 7.70 -22.18 -5.74
CA ASN A 544 7.71 -23.61 -5.97
C ASN A 544 7.78 -24.33 -4.61
N PRO A 545 6.76 -25.10 -4.21
CA PRO A 545 6.77 -25.79 -2.93
C PRO A 545 7.78 -26.95 -2.87
N ASP A 546 8.21 -27.45 -4.03
CA ASP A 546 9.20 -28.52 -4.15
C ASP A 546 10.64 -27.95 -4.20
N ALA A 547 10.79 -26.63 -4.18
CA ALA A 547 12.09 -26.01 -4.05
C ALA A 547 12.72 -26.40 -2.70
N LEU A 548 13.98 -26.86 -2.76
CA LEU A 548 14.78 -27.23 -1.59
C LEU A 548 14.92 -26.09 -0.58
N LEU A 549 14.89 -24.84 -1.06
CA LEU A 549 15.08 -23.65 -0.25
C LEU A 549 13.88 -22.71 -0.39
N ASN A 550 13.28 -22.38 0.75
CA ASN A 550 12.33 -21.29 0.88
C ASN A 550 13.01 -20.10 1.58
N PHE A 551 13.09 -18.98 0.86
CA PHE A 551 13.75 -17.75 1.32
C PHE A 551 12.81 -16.77 2.03
N ASN A 552 11.51 -17.04 2.06
CA ASN A 552 10.59 -16.24 2.84
C ASN A 552 10.74 -16.57 4.33
N SER A 553 10.23 -15.68 5.18
CA SER A 553 10.24 -15.90 6.64
C SER A 553 9.18 -16.88 7.12
N HIS A 554 8.62 -17.71 6.25
CA HIS A 554 7.53 -18.65 6.53
C HIS A 554 7.96 -20.09 6.23
N SER A 555 7.07 -21.06 6.48
CA SER A 555 7.24 -22.43 6.00
C SER A 555 6.44 -22.61 4.71
N ASN A 556 6.77 -23.62 3.89
CA ASN A 556 6.00 -23.93 2.68
C ASN A 556 4.52 -24.17 3.01
N GLU A 557 4.26 -24.82 4.15
CA GLU A 557 2.90 -25.05 4.64
C GLU A 557 2.19 -23.73 4.99
N THR A 558 2.86 -22.84 5.71
CA THR A 558 2.32 -21.51 6.02
C THR A 558 2.05 -20.68 4.76
N GLU A 559 2.90 -20.79 3.74
CA GLU A 559 2.68 -20.09 2.47
C GLU A 559 1.44 -20.61 1.76
N ARG A 560 1.30 -21.93 1.64
CA ARG A 560 0.11 -22.58 1.06
C ARG A 560 -1.17 -22.20 1.79
N GLN A 561 -1.17 -22.26 3.12
CA GLN A 561 -2.37 -22.03 3.92
C GLN A 561 -2.74 -20.55 4.08
N SER A 562 -1.76 -19.64 4.16
CA SER A 562 -1.99 -18.25 4.58
C SER A 562 -1.67 -17.19 3.52
N TYR A 563 -0.82 -17.48 2.53
CA TYR A 563 -0.34 -16.49 1.55
C TYR A 563 -0.78 -16.80 0.11
N LEU A 564 -0.92 -18.07 -0.25
CA LEU A 564 -1.40 -18.55 -1.56
C LEU A 564 -2.91 -18.81 -1.52
N THR A 565 -3.66 -17.77 -1.18
CA THR A 565 -5.11 -17.84 -1.01
C THR A 565 -5.82 -16.96 -2.04
N LYS A 566 -7.15 -17.01 -2.05
CA LYS A 566 -7.99 -16.08 -2.84
C LYS A 566 -7.75 -14.59 -2.55
N ASN A 567 -7.14 -14.26 -1.41
CA ASN A 567 -6.82 -12.88 -1.05
C ASN A 567 -5.55 -12.37 -1.75
N ASN A 568 -4.79 -13.25 -2.40
CA ASN A 568 -3.59 -12.91 -3.15
C ASN A 568 -3.92 -12.88 -4.64
N VAL A 569 -4.19 -11.66 -5.14
CA VAL A 569 -4.57 -11.44 -6.54
C VAL A 569 -3.49 -11.93 -7.51
N GLU A 570 -2.21 -11.83 -7.15
CA GLU A 570 -1.11 -12.33 -7.98
C GLU A 570 -1.19 -13.87 -8.11
N TRP A 571 -1.47 -14.56 -7.02
CA TRP A 571 -1.67 -16.00 -7.01
C TRP A 571 -2.91 -16.42 -7.82
N LEU A 572 -4.04 -15.75 -7.62
CA LEU A 572 -5.26 -16.01 -8.40
C LEU A 572 -5.05 -15.79 -9.90
N ASN A 573 -4.40 -14.69 -10.27
CA ASN A 573 -4.07 -14.39 -11.66
C ASN A 573 -3.16 -15.48 -12.25
N ASN A 574 -2.20 -15.98 -11.47
CA ASN A 574 -1.33 -17.08 -11.89
C ASN A 574 -2.13 -18.37 -12.12
N CYS A 575 -2.99 -18.76 -11.17
CA CYS A 575 -3.89 -19.90 -11.34
C CYS A 575 -4.75 -19.75 -12.60
N GLY A 576 -5.38 -18.60 -12.82
CA GLY A 576 -6.19 -18.33 -14.01
C GLY A 576 -5.39 -18.36 -15.33
N ARG A 577 -4.11 -17.95 -15.32
CA ARG A 577 -3.22 -18.08 -16.48
C ARG A 577 -2.89 -19.54 -16.78
N VAL A 578 -2.57 -20.34 -15.76
CA VAL A 578 -2.31 -21.77 -15.92
C VAL A 578 -3.56 -22.47 -16.45
N THR A 579 -4.74 -22.21 -15.88
CA THR A 579 -6.00 -22.77 -16.36
C THR A 579 -6.25 -22.43 -17.83
N ARG A 580 -6.08 -21.15 -18.24
CA ARG A 580 -6.22 -20.75 -19.65
C ARG A 580 -5.21 -21.47 -20.54
N SER A 581 -3.95 -21.56 -20.12
CA SER A 581 -2.91 -22.26 -20.89
C SER A 581 -3.24 -23.73 -21.08
N VAL A 582 -3.71 -24.42 -20.04
CA VAL A 582 -4.13 -25.83 -20.11
C VAL A 582 -5.36 -25.98 -21.01
N ILE A 583 -6.37 -25.11 -20.89
CA ILE A 583 -7.55 -25.14 -21.76
C ILE A 583 -7.15 -24.90 -23.21
N THR A 584 -6.29 -23.93 -23.49
CA THR A 584 -5.77 -23.68 -24.84
C THR A 584 -5.01 -24.88 -25.38
N ASP A 585 -4.16 -25.51 -24.57
CA ASP A 585 -3.43 -26.72 -24.95
C ASP A 585 -4.40 -27.87 -25.27
N LEU A 586 -5.41 -28.09 -24.44
CA LEU A 586 -6.47 -29.06 -24.70
C LEU A 586 -7.22 -28.72 -26.00
N LEU A 587 -7.54 -27.45 -26.26
CA LEU A 587 -8.20 -27.05 -27.51
C LEU A 587 -7.33 -27.32 -28.75
N VAL A 588 -6.03 -27.03 -28.66
CA VAL A 588 -5.08 -27.14 -29.78
C VAL A 588 -4.67 -28.59 -30.04
N ASN A 589 -4.47 -29.38 -28.99
CA ASN A 589 -3.87 -30.71 -29.08
C ASN A 589 -4.88 -31.85 -28.88
N VAL A 590 -5.97 -31.63 -28.13
CA VAL A 590 -6.94 -32.69 -27.80
C VAL A 590 -8.26 -32.50 -28.56
N PHE A 591 -8.79 -31.28 -28.62
CA PHE A 591 -10.09 -30.99 -29.24
C PHE A 591 -9.99 -30.42 -30.65
N ARG A 592 -8.80 -30.45 -31.28
CA ARG A 592 -8.64 -29.98 -32.66
C ARG A 592 -9.44 -30.87 -33.62
N PRO A 593 -10.33 -30.31 -34.45
CA PRO A 593 -10.96 -31.08 -35.52
C PRO A 593 -9.86 -31.60 -36.46
N SER A 594 -10.01 -32.82 -36.99
CA SER A 594 -9.02 -33.35 -37.94
C SER A 594 -8.84 -32.40 -39.13
N LEU A 595 -7.64 -32.38 -39.71
CA LEU A 595 -7.34 -31.57 -40.90
C LEU A 595 -8.37 -31.84 -42.00
N GLU A 596 -8.79 -33.09 -42.14
CA GLU A 596 -9.84 -33.54 -43.05
C GLU A 596 -11.20 -32.88 -42.78
N LYS A 597 -11.63 -32.76 -41.51
CA LYS A 597 -12.88 -32.08 -41.15
C LYS A 597 -12.82 -30.58 -41.41
N GLN A 598 -11.67 -29.95 -41.17
CA GLN A 598 -11.48 -28.51 -41.47
C GLN A 598 -11.47 -28.25 -42.98
N VAL A 599 -10.75 -29.06 -43.75
CA VAL A 599 -10.74 -28.97 -45.21
C VAL A 599 -12.14 -29.19 -45.75
N LYS A 600 -12.85 -30.23 -45.29
CA LYS A 600 -14.23 -30.49 -45.73
C LYS A 600 -15.17 -29.33 -45.44
N PHE A 601 -15.13 -28.73 -44.24
CA PHE A 601 -15.96 -27.56 -43.92
C PHE A 601 -15.62 -26.36 -44.80
N ASN A 602 -14.34 -26.01 -44.94
CA ASN A 602 -13.91 -24.87 -45.74
C ASN A 602 -14.23 -25.07 -47.23
N THR A 603 -14.09 -26.29 -47.75
CA THR A 603 -14.46 -26.62 -49.12
C THR A 603 -15.96 -26.52 -49.35
N GLU A 604 -16.80 -27.06 -48.45
CA GLU A 604 -18.25 -26.96 -48.58
C GLU A 604 -18.75 -25.52 -48.44
N PHE A 605 -18.17 -24.76 -47.50
CA PHE A 605 -18.47 -23.33 -47.32
C PHE A 605 -18.07 -22.50 -48.55
N ALA A 606 -16.86 -22.71 -49.08
CA ALA A 606 -16.39 -22.01 -50.28
C ALA A 606 -17.28 -22.34 -51.49
N LYS A 607 -17.62 -23.61 -51.71
CA LYS A 607 -18.52 -24.01 -52.80
C LYS A 607 -19.90 -23.36 -52.68
N ALA A 608 -20.47 -23.30 -51.47
CA ALA A 608 -21.76 -22.66 -51.25
C ALA A 608 -21.69 -21.15 -51.54
N LEU A 609 -20.61 -20.49 -51.11
CA LEU A 609 -20.40 -19.07 -51.37
C LEU A 609 -20.19 -18.78 -52.87
N ASP A 610 -19.37 -19.59 -53.54
CA ASP A 610 -19.14 -19.49 -54.99
C ASP A 610 -20.45 -19.68 -55.77
N PHE A 611 -21.27 -20.65 -55.36
CA PHE A 611 -22.58 -20.87 -55.98
C PHE A 611 -23.51 -19.67 -55.82
N ILE A 612 -23.61 -19.12 -54.61
CA ILE A 612 -24.45 -17.94 -54.33
C ILE A 612 -23.98 -16.74 -55.15
N ASN A 613 -22.68 -16.46 -55.15
CA ASN A 613 -22.09 -15.35 -55.89
C ASN A 613 -22.29 -15.50 -57.40
N ASN A 614 -22.03 -16.69 -57.95
CA ASN A 614 -22.24 -16.93 -59.38
C ASN A 614 -23.71 -16.73 -59.77
N LYS A 615 -24.65 -17.22 -58.96
CA LYS A 615 -26.09 -17.02 -59.22
C LYS A 615 -26.50 -15.56 -59.11
N LYS A 616 -25.96 -14.82 -58.14
CA LYS A 616 -26.17 -13.38 -58.01
C LYS A 616 -25.62 -12.63 -59.23
N ASP A 617 -24.40 -12.91 -59.66
CA ASP A 617 -23.74 -12.26 -60.80
C ASP A 617 -24.44 -12.61 -62.13
N GLU A 618 -24.89 -13.86 -62.32
CA GLU A 618 -25.76 -14.26 -63.42
C GLU A 618 -27.06 -13.43 -63.43
N SER A 619 -27.72 -13.30 -62.28
CA SER A 619 -28.96 -12.52 -62.17
C SER A 619 -28.72 -11.04 -62.50
N LEU A 620 -27.61 -10.45 -62.02
CA LEU A 620 -27.21 -9.08 -62.34
C LEU A 620 -26.93 -8.89 -63.84
N ALA A 621 -26.26 -9.85 -64.49
CA ALA A 621 -25.90 -9.75 -65.90
C ALA A 621 -27.12 -9.84 -66.83
N LEU A 622 -28.18 -10.53 -66.41
CA LEU A 622 -29.39 -10.74 -67.19
C LEU A 622 -30.47 -9.68 -66.91
N GLN A 623 -30.29 -8.82 -65.91
CA GLN A 623 -31.33 -7.87 -65.51
C GLN A 623 -31.49 -6.71 -66.50
N VAL A 624 -32.74 -6.30 -66.72
CA VAL A 624 -33.11 -5.12 -67.52
C VAL A 624 -34.19 -4.34 -66.79
N PHE A 625 -33.93 -3.07 -66.48
CA PHE A 625 -34.90 -2.18 -65.86
C PHE A 625 -35.90 -1.63 -66.88
N VAL A 626 -37.17 -1.62 -66.51
CA VAL A 626 -38.27 -1.08 -67.33
C VAL A 626 -39.07 -0.03 -66.55
N PRO A 627 -39.48 1.09 -67.18
CA PRO A 627 -40.22 2.16 -66.52
C PRO A 627 -41.65 1.77 -66.15
N GLU A 628 -42.22 2.46 -65.16
CA GLU A 628 -43.56 2.27 -64.58
C GLU A 628 -44.70 2.80 -65.50
N ASP A 629 -44.78 2.43 -66.79
CA ASP A 629 -45.94 2.84 -67.62
C ASP A 629 -46.18 2.00 -68.91
N ASP A 630 -46.89 0.87 -68.78
CA ASP A 630 -47.68 0.28 -69.89
C ASP A 630 -48.82 -0.60 -69.33
N GLY A 631 -49.90 0.03 -68.85
CA GLY A 631 -51.27 -0.56 -68.79
C GLY A 631 -51.57 -1.86 -68.02
N LYS A 632 -50.63 -2.48 -67.29
CA LYS A 632 -50.88 -3.68 -66.45
C LYS A 632 -50.09 -3.66 -65.14
N ALA A 633 -50.51 -2.82 -64.19
CA ALA A 633 -49.93 -2.68 -62.85
C ALA A 633 -50.01 -3.94 -61.93
N ASN A 634 -50.24 -5.15 -62.47
CA ASN A 634 -50.46 -6.39 -61.71
C ASN A 634 -49.67 -7.60 -62.24
N ASN A 635 -48.67 -7.42 -63.11
CA ASN A 635 -47.91 -8.53 -63.70
C ASN A 635 -46.49 -8.71 -63.14
N THR A 636 -46.18 -8.12 -61.98
CA THR A 636 -44.89 -8.33 -61.28
C THR A 636 -45.01 -9.36 -60.16
N ASN A 637 -44.02 -10.23 -60.04
CA ASN A 637 -43.97 -11.23 -58.98
C ASN A 637 -43.66 -10.61 -57.58
N GLU A 638 -43.42 -11.47 -56.59
CA GLU A 638 -43.17 -11.12 -55.18
C GLU A 638 -41.91 -10.28 -54.95
N ILE A 639 -41.06 -10.11 -55.96
CA ILE A 639 -39.82 -9.33 -55.91
C ILE A 639 -39.74 -8.29 -57.06
N GLY A 640 -40.85 -8.02 -57.76
CA GLY A 640 -40.90 -6.96 -58.78
C GLY A 640 -40.38 -7.33 -60.17
N VAL A 641 -40.22 -8.63 -60.47
CA VAL A 641 -39.85 -9.11 -61.81
C VAL A 641 -41.12 -9.25 -62.66
N VAL A 642 -41.07 -8.74 -63.90
CA VAL A 642 -42.17 -8.71 -64.87
C VAL A 642 -42.19 -9.98 -65.70
N ASP A 643 -43.36 -10.61 -65.84
CA ASP A 643 -43.56 -11.76 -66.73
C ASP A 643 -43.84 -11.28 -68.18
N ARG A 644 -42.96 -11.62 -69.13
CA ARG A 644 -43.12 -11.32 -70.56
C ARG A 644 -43.17 -12.63 -71.35
N ASP A 645 -44.24 -12.87 -72.09
CA ASP A 645 -44.34 -13.96 -73.07
C ASP A 645 -43.27 -13.75 -74.16
N SER A 646 -42.13 -14.43 -74.03
CA SER A 646 -41.02 -14.30 -74.97
C SER A 646 -41.32 -15.06 -76.26
N GLY A 647 -41.49 -14.34 -77.37
CA GLY A 647 -41.28 -14.90 -78.71
C GLY A 647 -39.86 -15.46 -78.80
N PHE A 648 -39.68 -16.61 -79.47
CA PHE A 648 -38.43 -17.36 -79.60
C PHE A 648 -37.21 -16.43 -79.85
N GLY A 649 -36.37 -16.23 -78.82
CA GLY A 649 -35.08 -15.54 -78.94
C GLY A 649 -34.69 -14.57 -77.80
N GLU A 650 -35.63 -14.12 -76.96
CA GLU A 650 -35.34 -13.20 -75.82
C GLU A 650 -35.59 -13.81 -74.42
N SER A 651 -35.51 -15.14 -74.28
CA SER A 651 -35.91 -15.86 -73.05
C SER A 651 -34.99 -15.70 -71.83
N ASP A 652 -33.84 -15.02 -71.98
CA ASP A 652 -32.78 -15.08 -70.97
C ASP A 652 -32.65 -13.81 -70.13
N LYS A 653 -33.48 -12.78 -70.33
CA LYS A 653 -33.42 -11.52 -69.58
C LYS A 653 -34.39 -11.49 -68.39
N ILE A 654 -33.96 -10.93 -67.27
CA ILE A 654 -34.78 -10.68 -66.07
C ILE A 654 -35.29 -9.23 -66.13
N TYR A 655 -36.57 -9.02 -66.42
CA TYR A 655 -37.13 -7.67 -66.50
C TYR A 655 -37.58 -7.20 -65.11
N VAL A 656 -36.96 -6.15 -64.59
CA VAL A 656 -37.25 -5.57 -63.27
C VAL A 656 -37.97 -4.24 -63.47
N GLU A 657 -39.12 -4.06 -62.83
CA GLU A 657 -39.85 -2.80 -62.88
C GLU A 657 -39.21 -1.77 -61.94
N ASP A 658 -38.77 -0.62 -62.48
CA ASP A 658 -38.30 0.52 -61.68
C ASP A 658 -39.51 1.29 -61.11
N SER A 659 -40.02 0.82 -59.97
CA SER A 659 -41.13 1.43 -59.24
C SER A 659 -40.91 1.38 -57.73
N LYS A 660 -41.53 2.32 -57.01
CA LYS A 660 -41.57 2.32 -55.54
C LYS A 660 -42.17 1.04 -54.94
N TRP A 661 -43.07 0.38 -55.67
CA TRP A 661 -43.71 -0.88 -55.24
C TRP A 661 -42.73 -2.05 -55.30
N THR A 662 -41.90 -2.11 -56.34
CA THR A 662 -40.83 -3.12 -56.45
C THR A 662 -39.82 -2.98 -55.32
N VAL A 663 -39.39 -1.75 -55.01
CA VAL A 663 -38.49 -1.48 -53.88
C VAL A 663 -39.10 -2.00 -52.56
N MET A 664 -40.37 -1.67 -52.30
CA MET A 664 -41.08 -2.17 -51.10
C MET A 664 -41.14 -3.71 -51.03
N LYS A 665 -41.43 -4.38 -52.16
CA LYS A 665 -41.45 -5.85 -52.26
C LYS A 665 -40.08 -6.47 -51.97
N MET A 666 -39.00 -5.88 -52.50
CA MET A 666 -37.63 -6.33 -52.26
C MET A 666 -37.19 -6.13 -50.80
N LEU A 667 -37.55 -5.01 -50.17
CA LEU A 667 -37.33 -4.77 -48.74
C LEU A 667 -38.09 -5.78 -47.87
N HIS A 668 -39.32 -6.13 -48.26
CA HIS A 668 -40.09 -7.19 -47.61
C HIS A 668 -39.42 -8.56 -47.73
N TYR A 669 -38.91 -8.92 -48.91
CA TYR A 669 -38.14 -10.14 -49.13
C TYR A 669 -36.93 -10.21 -48.19
N LYS A 670 -36.13 -9.14 -48.13
CA LYS A 670 -34.98 -9.01 -47.22
C LYS A 670 -35.38 -9.18 -45.76
N HIS A 671 -36.48 -8.56 -45.33
CA HIS A 671 -36.99 -8.70 -43.97
C HIS A 671 -37.41 -10.14 -43.65
N GLN A 672 -38.18 -10.77 -44.54
CA GLN A 672 -38.69 -12.13 -44.36
C GLN A 672 -37.56 -13.17 -44.31
N VAL A 673 -36.50 -13.02 -45.12
CA VAL A 673 -35.32 -13.91 -45.02
C VAL A 673 -34.64 -13.74 -43.66
N LYS A 674 -34.43 -12.50 -43.21
CA LYS A 674 -33.82 -12.23 -41.90
C LYS A 674 -34.62 -12.85 -40.74
N GLU A 675 -35.94 -12.81 -40.80
CA GLU A 675 -36.81 -13.38 -39.78
C GLU A 675 -36.83 -14.92 -39.83
N LYS A 676 -36.91 -15.51 -41.03
CA LYS A 676 -37.23 -16.94 -41.23
C LYS A 676 -36.05 -17.84 -41.61
N HIS A 677 -34.85 -17.31 -41.84
CA HIS A 677 -33.68 -18.09 -42.30
C HIS A 677 -33.37 -19.34 -41.44
N LYS A 678 -33.56 -19.29 -40.12
CA LYS A 678 -33.34 -20.45 -39.25
C LYS A 678 -34.32 -21.58 -39.52
N ARG A 679 -35.61 -21.25 -39.72
CA ARG A 679 -36.65 -22.24 -40.07
C ARG A 679 -36.43 -22.78 -41.48
N LEU A 680 -36.04 -21.91 -42.42
CA LEU A 680 -35.67 -22.31 -43.78
C LEU A 680 -34.47 -23.28 -43.77
N TRP A 681 -33.47 -23.03 -42.93
CA TRP A 681 -32.34 -23.96 -42.77
C TRP A 681 -32.79 -25.33 -42.26
N GLU A 682 -33.69 -25.37 -41.28
CA GLU A 682 -34.15 -26.61 -40.66
C GLU A 682 -35.06 -27.43 -41.59
N GLN A 683 -35.90 -26.78 -42.39
CA GLN A 683 -36.95 -27.46 -43.16
C GLN A 683 -36.69 -27.53 -44.67
N SER A 684 -35.96 -26.57 -45.24
CA SER A 684 -35.68 -26.49 -46.67
C SER A 684 -34.31 -25.86 -46.94
N SER A 685 -33.25 -26.48 -46.41
CA SER A 685 -31.87 -25.98 -46.54
C SER A 685 -31.46 -25.77 -47.99
N THR A 686 -31.84 -26.66 -48.91
CA THR A 686 -31.59 -26.51 -50.35
C THR A 686 -32.20 -25.23 -50.91
N TYR A 687 -33.45 -24.91 -50.55
CA TYR A 687 -34.10 -23.68 -51.01
C TYR A 687 -33.41 -22.43 -50.44
N LEU A 688 -32.96 -22.50 -49.18
CA LEU A 688 -32.22 -21.40 -48.55
C LEU A 688 -30.93 -21.06 -49.33
N PHE A 689 -30.08 -22.05 -49.64
CA PHE A 689 -28.80 -21.79 -50.32
C PHE A 689 -28.92 -21.64 -51.82
N SER A 690 -29.84 -22.34 -52.47
CA SER A 690 -29.92 -22.35 -53.93
C SER A 690 -30.83 -21.28 -54.50
N THR A 691 -31.68 -20.66 -53.67
CA THR A 691 -32.68 -19.69 -54.14
C THR A 691 -32.76 -18.47 -53.24
N ALA A 692 -33.04 -18.63 -51.94
CA ALA A 692 -33.33 -17.48 -51.09
C ALA A 692 -32.12 -16.56 -50.85
N LEU A 693 -30.94 -17.13 -50.55
CA LEU A 693 -29.72 -16.36 -50.37
C LEU A 693 -29.19 -15.75 -51.68
N PRO A 694 -29.13 -16.46 -52.82
CA PRO A 694 -28.77 -15.84 -54.11
C PRO A 694 -29.68 -14.67 -54.48
N THR A 695 -31.00 -14.81 -54.31
CA THR A 695 -31.96 -13.73 -54.58
C THR A 695 -31.79 -12.57 -53.60
N LEU A 696 -31.51 -12.85 -52.32
CA LEU A 696 -31.23 -11.79 -51.33
C LEU A 696 -29.99 -10.99 -51.69
N GLU A 697 -28.88 -11.66 -52.02
CA GLU A 697 -27.64 -10.99 -52.42
C GLU A 697 -27.84 -10.16 -53.69
N TRP A 698 -28.65 -10.66 -54.63
CA TRP A 698 -29.00 -9.91 -55.84
C TRP A 698 -29.79 -8.65 -55.49
N ILE A 699 -30.81 -8.77 -54.64
CA ILE A 699 -31.61 -7.64 -54.12
C ILE A 699 -30.74 -6.60 -53.41
N GLU A 700 -29.80 -7.04 -52.58
CA GLU A 700 -28.89 -6.14 -51.85
C GLU A 700 -28.00 -5.33 -52.79
N GLU A 701 -27.56 -5.92 -53.91
CA GLU A 701 -26.73 -5.20 -54.89
C GLU A 701 -27.55 -4.23 -55.75
N ILE A 702 -28.74 -4.61 -56.20
CA ILE A 702 -29.58 -3.73 -57.03
C ILE A 702 -30.14 -2.54 -56.24
N LEU A 703 -30.42 -2.71 -54.94
CA LEU A 703 -30.86 -1.61 -54.06
C LEU A 703 -29.69 -0.68 -53.66
N LYS A 704 -28.44 -1.14 -53.74
CA LYS A 704 -27.25 -0.32 -53.45
C LYS A 704 -26.70 0.42 -54.67
N GLY A 705 -26.82 -0.17 -55.85
CA GLY A 705 -26.33 0.44 -57.09
C GLY A 705 -27.25 1.56 -57.60
N GLU A 706 -26.77 2.35 -58.56
CA GLU A 706 -27.55 3.39 -59.27
C GLU A 706 -28.59 2.78 -60.25
N PHE A 707 -29.19 1.64 -59.89
CA PHE A 707 -30.08 0.87 -60.76
C PHE A 707 -31.54 1.33 -60.69
N PHE A 708 -32.01 1.65 -59.48
CA PHE A 708 -33.31 2.29 -59.27
C PHE A 708 -33.15 3.81 -59.20
N SER A 709 -34.17 4.55 -59.63
CA SER A 709 -34.19 5.99 -59.39
C SER A 709 -34.21 6.29 -57.88
N HIS A 710 -33.46 7.32 -57.45
CA HIS A 710 -33.40 7.73 -56.04
C HIS A 710 -34.79 8.02 -55.46
N GLU A 711 -35.68 8.61 -56.26
CA GLU A 711 -37.05 8.90 -55.87
C GLU A 711 -37.85 7.62 -55.55
N ASN A 712 -37.70 6.57 -56.36
CA ASN A 712 -38.38 5.28 -56.12
C ASN A 712 -37.82 4.55 -54.89
N ILE A 713 -36.52 4.69 -54.60
CA ILE A 713 -35.92 4.13 -53.38
C ILE A 713 -36.52 4.79 -52.15
N GLU A 714 -36.50 6.13 -52.08
CA GLU A 714 -37.03 6.87 -50.92
C GLU A 714 -38.53 6.61 -50.71
N GLN A 715 -39.31 6.62 -51.80
CA GLN A 715 -40.74 6.33 -51.72
C GLN A 715 -41.02 4.87 -51.32
N GLY A 716 -40.25 3.92 -51.84
CA GLY A 716 -40.38 2.50 -51.53
C GLY A 716 -40.01 2.16 -50.08
N GLU A 717 -38.97 2.80 -49.53
CA GLU A 717 -38.60 2.69 -48.12
C GLU A 717 -39.72 3.21 -47.20
N SER A 718 -40.25 4.39 -47.51
CA SER A 718 -41.38 4.98 -46.77
C SER A 718 -42.63 4.09 -46.82
N LEU A 719 -42.93 3.50 -47.98
CA LEU A 719 -44.02 2.53 -48.13
C LEU A 719 -43.79 1.26 -47.31
N PHE A 720 -42.57 0.74 -47.27
CA PHE A 720 -42.24 -0.43 -46.46
C PHE A 720 -42.34 -0.14 -44.95
N GLU A 721 -41.93 1.05 -44.50
CA GLU A 721 -42.12 1.45 -43.11
C GLU A 721 -43.61 1.54 -42.74
N GLN A 722 -44.44 2.06 -43.66
CA GLN A 722 -45.86 2.24 -43.43
C GLN A 722 -46.65 0.93 -43.49
N TYR A 723 -46.38 0.07 -44.47
CA TYR A 723 -47.22 -1.10 -44.80
C TYR A 723 -46.49 -2.45 -44.72
N GLY A 724 -45.18 -2.49 -44.46
CA GLY A 724 -44.38 -3.71 -44.54
C GLY A 724 -44.84 -4.86 -43.62
N LYS A 725 -45.50 -4.55 -42.51
CA LYS A 725 -46.09 -5.55 -41.59
C LYS A 725 -47.39 -6.16 -42.09
N GLU A 726 -48.07 -5.49 -43.02
CA GLU A 726 -49.34 -5.91 -43.60
C GLU A 726 -49.15 -6.74 -44.87
N LEU A 727 -47.92 -6.80 -45.39
CA LEU A 727 -47.58 -7.60 -46.56
C LEU A 727 -47.65 -9.11 -46.27
N PRO A 728 -48.09 -9.92 -47.25
CA PRO A 728 -48.28 -11.35 -47.06
C PRO A 728 -46.94 -12.05 -46.71
N PRO A 729 -46.95 -13.05 -45.82
CA PRO A 729 -45.73 -13.74 -45.41
C PRO A 729 -45.12 -14.51 -46.59
N LEU A 730 -43.82 -14.31 -46.82
CA LEU A 730 -43.08 -15.07 -47.82
C LEU A 730 -42.58 -16.40 -47.24
N PHE A 731 -42.25 -17.34 -48.13
CA PHE A 731 -41.67 -18.64 -47.82
C PHE A 731 -42.53 -19.61 -47.01
N THR A 732 -43.84 -19.38 -46.88
CA THR A 732 -44.76 -20.25 -46.12
C THR A 732 -44.71 -21.70 -46.65
N ALA A 733 -44.67 -21.89 -47.96
CA ALA A 733 -44.53 -23.21 -48.59
C ALA A 733 -43.20 -23.94 -48.26
N ASN A 734 -42.16 -23.20 -47.85
CA ASN A 734 -40.82 -23.71 -47.54
C ASN A 734 -40.51 -23.71 -46.03
N THR A 735 -41.43 -23.21 -45.21
CA THR A 735 -41.29 -23.08 -43.74
C THR A 735 -42.35 -23.83 -42.93
N GLY A 736 -43.20 -24.62 -43.60
CA GLY A 736 -44.08 -25.62 -43.00
C GLY A 736 -45.40 -25.07 -42.51
#